data_AF-A0A2M7KFN7-F1
#
_entry.id   AF-A0A2M7KFN7-F1
#
_cell.length_a   1.000
_cell.length_b   1.000
_cell.length_c   1.000
_cell.angle_alpha   90.00
_cell.angle_beta   90.00
_cell.angle_gamma   90.00
#
_symmetry.space_group_name_H-M   'P 1'
#
loop_
_entity.id
_entity.type
_entity.pdbx_description
1 polymer ?
#
loop_
_entity_poly.entity_id
_entity_poly.type
_entity_poly.pdbx_seq_one_letter_code
_entity_poly.pdbx_strand_id
1 'polypeptide(L)'
;MPLRTRPHVYALSCLAAAGLGGWLTRQKSQAAPERPTVEQWAEKIRAGWVGKVAAGSGALPTEMWSKDNIRRKYGMLNGPPQTPTPRGPLDDTTLAFLGWQAACERGTAFTSADIAAEWVEHLTDADLEGGGFGKEFFDTLRRLRGGELPPLRTGTPRAEWIAAQMRAEIWGMLAPGDPQRAADYAARDAEIFNVGNGVYAAQFVAALASQLMVEPDIPAAIAVAVEQVPADSVLAQLIRDTVQWHTEQPGDWEQTWQTFVDTRRDRSMEQRFAAWSPKWLVETGGWPETDVLPDYRGQQNVLRTHPFGETEPAVLSTAVSAPAGGGSLKLRVNCNERPADVDWLLRVRVEGVVVREETIRWTEGEPRWQDLTVDLKPWAGKQITLALENAVTGKFGWEAGFWTPPQLVDGAGNPLRAERPTDRPYRYPLEFTPKILPETFAVLVGLLYGDGDFRKSVSLATMCGFDTDCNAGTVGCLLGIRNGLNGIPAEWKDPIQDRYELQVTGLPRQWEIAELAKEMAETGEALARGQTGQTRPTGPTPAGFHAGKPLPPLPVAKRTGRFTLMALGDNSLGDLALLSHRYDLMIASHSVGKDVLDAFRQRNPGAQVFCYFNTSDVNADWIKDPYYARIWNDTNPREDWFHHDARGERVRIYYPKYKNRCAFNTGKPELQRYLAKRVVETLKTGWYDGIQLDNVSTEFPFFEKLVGKWISAPPVKLTPAGWTADEVALLQVIMQAAADAGFDEKTIIFNHMRSGEPEESRAYVDVTDGANCESWLSQRTELEDRWGWKEKVEQVREVNRLGKLTNLLCVPSQLSEDEALFCFASYLMALDGDRCHFFYGANHKIAGQKDAWYPFYDVDLGEPAGECAPREGGFWRLFAKGAVVVNPTQAAVRVSVPPGHVSLLGESVQALTLQPKRGAVLLLAAA
;
A
#
# COMPACT_ATOMS: atom_id res chain seq x y z
N MET A 1 -38.75 -9.45 -15.02
CA MET A 1 -37.64 -9.19 -15.96
C MET A 1 -36.37 -9.84 -15.42
N PRO A 2 -35.66 -10.69 -16.18
CA PRO A 2 -34.53 -11.45 -15.67
C PRO A 2 -33.19 -10.68 -15.78
N LEU A 3 -32.27 -11.04 -14.88
CA LEU A 3 -30.85 -10.73 -14.84
C LEU A 3 -30.12 -11.14 -16.14
N ARG A 4 -29.14 -10.34 -16.59
CA ARG A 4 -27.93 -10.83 -17.29
C ARG A 4 -26.73 -9.87 -17.14
N THR A 5 -25.64 -10.47 -16.70
CA THR A 5 -24.23 -10.07 -16.60
C THR A 5 -23.60 -9.49 -17.89
N ARG A 6 -22.68 -8.50 -17.76
CA ARG A 6 -21.30 -8.42 -18.32
C ARG A 6 -20.76 -6.95 -18.36
N PRO A 7 -19.59 -6.62 -17.76
CA PRO A 7 -18.89 -5.35 -18.00
C PRO A 7 -17.69 -5.41 -18.98
N HIS A 8 -17.43 -6.53 -19.67
CA HIS A 8 -16.24 -6.71 -20.52
C HIS A 8 -16.25 -6.03 -21.91
N VAL A 9 -17.19 -5.13 -22.24
CA VAL A 9 -17.38 -4.67 -23.64
C VAL A 9 -16.92 -3.23 -23.88
N TYR A 10 -16.71 -2.40 -22.86
CA TYR A 10 -16.33 -1.00 -23.07
C TYR A 10 -14.82 -0.75 -23.26
N ALA A 11 -13.95 -1.68 -22.85
CA ALA A 11 -12.49 -1.55 -23.03
C ALA A 11 -12.04 -1.80 -24.48
N LEU A 12 -12.78 -2.64 -25.23
CA LEU A 12 -12.44 -3.02 -26.61
C LEU A 12 -12.78 -1.95 -27.64
N SER A 13 -13.75 -1.06 -27.38
CA SER A 13 -14.21 -0.08 -28.36
C SER A 13 -13.25 1.09 -28.58
N CYS A 14 -12.52 1.52 -27.56
CA CYS A 14 -11.53 2.61 -27.72
C CYS A 14 -10.23 2.12 -28.37
N LEU A 15 -9.78 0.89 -28.06
CA LEU A 15 -8.63 0.25 -28.71
C LEU A 15 -8.94 -0.16 -30.16
N ALA A 16 -10.19 -0.51 -30.48
CA ALA A 16 -10.61 -0.76 -31.85
C ALA A 16 -10.66 0.52 -32.72
N ALA A 17 -10.98 1.68 -32.12
CA ALA A 17 -10.99 2.97 -32.81
C ALA A 17 -9.57 3.50 -33.12
N ALA A 18 -8.56 3.09 -32.36
CA ALA A 18 -7.13 3.42 -32.55
C ALA A 18 -6.39 2.47 -33.52
N GLY A 19 -7.09 1.71 -34.37
CA GLY A 19 -6.46 0.82 -35.37
C GLY A 19 -5.93 -0.52 -34.84
N LEU A 20 -5.98 -0.79 -33.53
CA LEU A 20 -5.56 -2.07 -32.92
C LEU A 20 -6.65 -3.16 -32.97
N GLY A 21 -7.89 -2.82 -33.36
CA GLY A 21 -9.01 -3.76 -33.45
C GLY A 21 -8.86 -4.87 -34.51
N GLY A 22 -8.07 -4.60 -35.56
CA GLY A 22 -7.72 -5.60 -36.58
C GLY A 22 -6.65 -6.60 -36.13
N TRP A 23 -5.91 -6.29 -35.06
CA TRP A 23 -4.81 -7.11 -34.55
C TRP A 23 -5.30 -8.19 -33.57
N LEU A 24 -6.20 -7.84 -32.65
CA LEU A 24 -6.83 -8.80 -31.71
C LEU A 24 -7.66 -9.89 -32.41
N THR A 25 -8.17 -9.61 -33.62
CA THR A 25 -8.90 -10.60 -34.43
C THR A 25 -7.97 -11.61 -35.12
N ARG A 26 -6.68 -11.28 -35.33
CA ARG A 26 -5.68 -12.22 -35.88
C ARG A 26 -5.16 -13.24 -34.85
N GLN A 27 -5.10 -12.87 -33.57
CA GLN A 27 -4.55 -13.72 -32.51
C GLN A 27 -5.46 -14.89 -32.08
N LYS A 28 -6.76 -14.87 -32.40
CA LYS A 28 -7.63 -16.05 -32.15
C LYS A 28 -7.24 -17.30 -32.95
N SER A 29 -6.20 -17.23 -33.78
CA SER A 29 -5.68 -18.33 -34.58
C SER A 29 -4.23 -18.76 -34.25
N GLN A 30 -3.54 -18.11 -33.31
CA GLN A 30 -2.18 -18.50 -32.91
C GLN A 30 -2.19 -19.11 -31.51
N ALA A 31 -1.50 -20.24 -31.36
CA ALA A 31 -1.25 -20.87 -30.07
C ALA A 31 -0.55 -19.87 -29.13
N ALA A 32 -0.80 -19.97 -27.81
CA ALA A 32 -0.07 -19.16 -26.84
C ALA A 32 1.44 -19.34 -27.06
N PRO A 33 2.23 -18.26 -27.06
CA PRO A 33 3.66 -18.36 -27.32
C PRO A 33 4.32 -19.32 -26.30
N GLU A 34 5.17 -20.23 -26.79
CA GLU A 34 5.87 -21.19 -25.94
C GLU A 34 6.81 -20.45 -24.97
N ARG A 35 6.83 -20.89 -23.71
CA ARG A 35 7.76 -20.34 -22.71
C ARG A 35 9.21 -20.62 -23.12
N PRO A 36 10.14 -19.67 -22.89
CA PRO A 36 11.56 -19.89 -23.18
C PRO A 36 12.12 -21.03 -22.32
N THR A 37 13.12 -21.75 -22.84
CA THR A 37 13.99 -22.63 -22.05
C THR A 37 14.74 -21.82 -20.99
N VAL A 38 15.25 -22.45 -19.92
CA VAL A 38 16.01 -21.73 -18.86
C VAL A 38 17.23 -21.02 -19.44
N GLU A 39 17.89 -21.60 -20.45
CA GLU A 39 19.01 -20.98 -21.14
C GLU A 39 18.59 -19.74 -21.93
N GLN A 40 17.53 -19.83 -22.74
CA GLN A 40 16.98 -18.68 -23.49
C GLN A 40 16.44 -17.60 -22.55
N TRP A 41 15.90 -18.01 -21.40
CA TRP A 41 15.44 -17.13 -20.34
C TRP A 41 16.61 -16.36 -19.75
N ALA A 42 17.69 -17.05 -19.35
CA ALA A 42 18.90 -16.43 -18.84
C ALA A 42 19.54 -15.46 -19.86
N GLU A 43 19.57 -15.81 -21.15
CA GLU A 43 20.07 -14.90 -22.20
C GLU A 43 19.26 -13.60 -22.29
N LYS A 44 17.92 -13.69 -22.19
CA LYS A 44 17.04 -12.52 -22.18
C LYS A 44 17.20 -11.68 -20.91
N ILE A 45 17.35 -12.31 -19.74
CA ILE A 45 17.63 -11.62 -18.48
C ILE A 45 18.97 -10.89 -18.57
N ARG A 46 20.03 -11.55 -19.06
CA ARG A 46 21.35 -10.93 -19.23
C ARG A 46 21.27 -9.69 -20.11
N ALA A 47 20.59 -9.80 -21.26
CA ALA A 47 20.42 -8.67 -22.15
C ALA A 47 19.62 -7.52 -21.50
N GLY A 48 18.54 -7.85 -20.77
CA GLY A 48 17.78 -6.86 -20.00
C GLY A 48 18.62 -6.15 -18.96
N TRP A 49 19.38 -6.90 -18.16
CA TRP A 49 20.20 -6.35 -17.09
C TRP A 49 21.36 -5.50 -17.63
N VAL A 50 22.04 -5.94 -18.69
CA VAL A 50 23.04 -5.12 -19.43
C VAL A 50 22.40 -3.84 -19.95
N GLY A 51 21.22 -3.95 -20.56
CA GLY A 51 20.47 -2.80 -21.07
C GLY A 51 20.11 -1.79 -19.98
N LYS A 52 19.65 -2.26 -18.81
CA LYS A 52 19.33 -1.43 -17.66
C LYS A 52 20.55 -0.66 -17.14
N VAL A 53 21.63 -1.38 -16.86
CA VAL A 53 22.88 -0.80 -16.32
C VAL A 53 23.48 0.19 -17.33
N ALA A 54 23.50 -0.14 -18.62
CA ALA A 54 24.04 0.72 -19.68
C ALA A 54 23.24 1.99 -19.90
N ALA A 55 21.93 1.84 -20.08
CA ALA A 55 21.07 2.96 -20.40
C ALA A 55 20.96 3.93 -19.22
N GLY A 56 20.77 3.40 -18.00
CA GLY A 56 20.69 4.21 -16.80
C GLY A 56 21.99 4.94 -16.49
N SER A 57 23.12 4.23 -16.41
CA SER A 57 24.40 4.89 -16.14
C SER A 57 24.81 5.86 -17.26
N GLY A 58 24.45 5.61 -18.52
CA GLY A 58 24.71 6.53 -19.62
C GLY A 58 23.95 7.85 -19.51
N ALA A 59 22.76 7.84 -18.90
CA ALA A 59 21.86 8.99 -18.78
C ALA A 59 21.97 9.76 -17.44
N LEU A 60 22.73 9.26 -16.45
CA LEU A 60 22.97 9.95 -15.16
C LEU A 60 23.27 11.46 -15.25
N PRO A 61 24.08 11.99 -16.21
CA PRO A 61 24.35 13.43 -16.29
C PRO A 61 23.14 14.32 -16.58
N THR A 62 22.02 13.73 -17.00
CA THR A 62 20.78 14.43 -17.32
C THR A 62 19.67 14.17 -16.30
N GLU A 63 19.97 13.46 -15.21
CA GLU A 63 19.03 13.23 -14.10
C GLU A 63 18.42 14.57 -13.64
N MET A 64 17.08 14.61 -13.54
CA MET A 64 16.28 15.80 -13.22
C MET A 64 16.42 16.99 -14.20
N TRP A 65 16.93 16.80 -15.42
CA TRP A 65 16.99 17.86 -16.42
C TRP A 65 15.68 18.00 -17.20
N SER A 66 15.34 19.24 -17.55
CA SER A 66 14.28 19.50 -18.52
C SER A 66 14.70 19.09 -19.93
N LYS A 67 13.72 18.73 -20.77
CA LYS A 67 13.90 18.54 -22.22
C LYS A 67 14.73 19.66 -22.87
N ASP A 68 14.44 20.92 -22.52
CA ASP A 68 15.14 22.09 -23.06
C ASP A 68 16.61 22.16 -22.63
N ASN A 69 16.93 21.80 -21.38
CA ASN A 69 18.31 21.77 -20.90
C ASN A 69 19.13 20.71 -21.61
N ILE A 70 18.55 19.52 -21.80
CA ILE A 70 19.18 18.43 -22.55
C ILE A 70 19.41 18.85 -23.99
N ARG A 71 18.37 19.40 -24.64
CA ARG A 71 18.44 19.90 -26.03
C ARG A 71 19.48 21.00 -26.20
N ARG A 72 19.58 21.94 -25.25
CA ARG A 72 20.53 23.05 -25.27
C ARG A 72 21.98 22.55 -25.17
N LYS A 73 22.24 21.54 -24.35
CA LYS A 73 23.60 21.01 -24.15
C LYS A 73 24.03 20.01 -25.21
N TYR A 74 23.15 19.07 -25.57
CA TYR A 74 23.49 17.90 -26.39
C TYR A 74 22.81 17.89 -27.77
N GLY A 75 21.88 18.80 -28.06
CA GLY A 75 21.07 18.73 -29.27
C GLY A 75 20.07 17.59 -29.22
N MET A 76 19.89 16.87 -30.33
CA MET A 76 19.17 15.59 -30.32
C MET A 76 20.16 14.49 -29.93
N LEU A 77 19.88 13.78 -28.84
CA LEU A 77 20.71 12.65 -28.42
C LEU A 77 20.67 11.53 -29.45
N ASN A 78 21.82 10.90 -29.67
CA ASN A 78 22.00 9.74 -30.55
C ASN A 78 23.04 8.77 -29.95
N GLY A 79 23.06 8.66 -28.63
CA GLY A 79 24.12 7.99 -27.87
C GLY A 79 24.10 8.45 -26.41
N PRO A 80 24.89 7.81 -25.54
CA PRO A 80 24.82 8.07 -24.11
C PRO A 80 25.47 9.43 -23.78
N PRO A 81 24.83 10.29 -22.96
CA PRO A 81 25.42 11.54 -22.48
C PRO A 81 26.79 11.40 -21.80
N GLN A 82 27.06 10.24 -21.19
CA GLN A 82 28.39 9.85 -20.70
C GLN A 82 28.72 8.40 -21.05
N THR A 83 30.00 8.02 -20.94
CA THR A 83 30.39 6.61 -21.03
C THR A 83 29.68 5.79 -19.94
N PRO A 84 28.91 4.74 -20.29
CA PRO A 84 28.26 3.87 -19.31
C PRO A 84 29.25 3.18 -18.38
N THR A 85 28.79 2.82 -17.18
CA THR A 85 29.61 2.22 -16.14
C THR A 85 28.92 1.00 -15.52
N PRO A 86 29.68 0.00 -15.02
CA PRO A 86 29.08 -1.19 -14.39
C PRO A 86 28.38 -0.89 -13.05
N ARG A 87 28.54 0.32 -12.51
CA ARG A 87 27.86 0.77 -11.28
C ARG A 87 26.35 0.97 -11.48
N GLY A 88 25.91 1.27 -12.71
CA GLY A 88 24.51 1.56 -12.99
C GLY A 88 23.97 2.78 -12.22
N PRO A 89 22.66 3.08 -12.34
CA PRO A 89 21.92 3.82 -11.32
C PRO A 89 21.73 2.89 -10.10
N LEU A 90 22.26 3.31 -8.95
CA LEU A 90 22.44 2.42 -7.81
C LEU A 90 21.13 2.06 -7.13
N ASP A 91 20.24 3.01 -6.91
CA ASP A 91 18.94 2.79 -6.29
C ASP A 91 18.01 1.94 -7.16
N ASP A 92 17.99 2.15 -8.48
CA ASP A 92 17.25 1.30 -9.44
C ASP A 92 17.67 -0.17 -9.38
N THR A 93 18.98 -0.42 -9.43
CA THR A 93 19.53 -1.76 -9.66
C THR A 93 19.73 -2.51 -8.35
N THR A 94 20.14 -1.83 -7.28
CA THR A 94 20.38 -2.44 -5.97
C THR A 94 19.08 -2.89 -5.33
N LEU A 95 18.03 -2.06 -5.37
CA LEU A 95 16.74 -2.45 -4.78
C LEU A 95 16.07 -3.59 -5.57
N ALA A 96 16.21 -3.59 -6.91
CA ALA A 96 15.76 -4.70 -7.75
C ALA A 96 16.50 -6.01 -7.42
N PHE A 97 17.83 -5.94 -7.24
CA PHE A 97 18.66 -7.08 -6.86
C PHE A 97 18.22 -7.66 -5.51
N LEU A 98 18.05 -6.82 -4.49
CA LEU A 98 17.62 -7.24 -3.16
C LEU A 98 16.19 -7.82 -3.18
N GLY A 99 15.31 -7.27 -4.02
CA GLY A 99 13.98 -7.86 -4.25
C GLY A 99 14.05 -9.29 -4.82
N TRP A 100 14.91 -9.51 -5.82
CA TRP A 100 15.16 -10.86 -6.34
C TRP A 100 15.76 -11.79 -5.28
N GLN A 101 16.70 -11.32 -4.46
CA GLN A 101 17.32 -12.12 -3.40
C GLN A 101 16.26 -12.67 -2.43
N ALA A 102 15.34 -11.81 -1.96
CA ALA A 102 14.22 -12.25 -1.13
C ALA A 102 13.37 -13.34 -1.83
N ALA A 103 13.08 -13.18 -3.12
CA ALA A 103 12.31 -14.17 -3.89
C ALA A 103 13.08 -15.49 -4.08
N CYS A 104 14.40 -15.43 -4.27
CA CYS A 104 15.28 -16.59 -4.39
C CYS A 104 15.29 -17.42 -3.09
N GLU A 105 15.43 -16.75 -1.95
CA GLU A 105 15.51 -17.41 -0.63
C GLU A 105 14.16 -17.92 -0.13
N ARG A 106 13.07 -17.18 -0.39
CA ARG A 106 11.74 -17.47 0.16
C ARG A 106 10.83 -18.24 -0.79
N GLY A 107 11.20 -18.36 -2.07
CA GLY A 107 10.36 -18.98 -3.09
C GLY A 107 9.02 -18.22 -3.24
N THR A 108 7.95 -18.90 -3.63
CA THR A 108 6.67 -18.22 -3.96
C THR A 108 6.00 -17.49 -2.79
N ALA A 109 6.47 -17.75 -1.55
CA ALA A 109 5.93 -17.19 -0.32
C ALA A 109 6.59 -15.88 0.11
N PHE A 110 7.53 -15.32 -0.68
CA PHE A 110 8.15 -14.04 -0.34
C PHE A 110 7.10 -12.93 -0.18
N THR A 111 7.32 -12.08 0.84
CA THR A 111 6.45 -10.96 1.21
C THR A 111 7.19 -9.64 1.06
N SER A 112 6.45 -8.53 1.12
CA SER A 112 6.97 -7.17 1.18
C SER A 112 7.93 -6.98 2.36
N ALA A 113 7.70 -7.69 3.46
CA ALA A 113 8.59 -7.68 4.62
C ALA A 113 9.89 -8.47 4.41
N ASP A 114 9.89 -9.53 3.60
CA ASP A 114 11.11 -10.24 3.23
C ASP A 114 12.01 -9.35 2.38
N ILE A 115 11.44 -8.66 1.38
CA ILE A 115 12.18 -7.68 0.57
C ILE A 115 12.72 -6.54 1.45
N ALA A 116 11.91 -6.02 2.37
CA ALA A 116 12.34 -4.98 3.29
C ALA A 116 13.44 -5.47 4.26
N ALA A 117 13.45 -6.76 4.62
CA ALA A 117 14.51 -7.34 5.44
C ALA A 117 15.85 -7.33 4.71
N GLU A 118 15.87 -7.64 3.41
CA GLU A 118 17.06 -7.53 2.57
C GLU A 118 17.61 -6.09 2.58
N TRP A 119 16.73 -5.09 2.51
CA TRP A 119 17.16 -3.68 2.59
C TRP A 119 17.78 -3.34 3.95
N VAL A 120 17.18 -3.80 5.05
CA VAL A 120 17.69 -3.56 6.41
C VAL A 120 19.02 -4.27 6.64
N GLU A 121 19.18 -5.48 6.12
CA GLU A 121 20.38 -6.30 6.28
C GLU A 121 21.56 -5.74 5.49
N HIS A 122 21.32 -5.36 4.24
CA HIS A 122 22.39 -5.11 3.29
C HIS A 122 22.69 -3.62 3.05
N LEU A 123 21.76 -2.70 3.30
CA LEU A 123 22.02 -1.27 3.09
C LEU A 123 22.46 -0.61 4.39
N THR A 124 23.68 -0.08 4.42
CA THR A 124 24.18 0.82 5.49
C THR A 124 24.12 2.28 5.04
N ASP A 125 24.28 3.24 5.96
CA ASP A 125 24.31 4.67 5.58
C ASP A 125 25.45 5.01 4.60
N ALA A 126 26.58 4.28 4.68
CA ALA A 126 27.69 4.44 3.74
C ALA A 126 27.37 3.86 2.35
N ASP A 127 26.56 2.81 2.28
CA ASP A 127 26.14 2.21 1.00
C ASP A 127 25.20 3.13 0.21
N LEU A 128 24.44 3.98 0.92
CA LEU A 128 23.49 4.93 0.32
C LEU A 128 24.15 6.23 -0.16
N GLU A 129 25.39 6.50 0.27
CA GLU A 129 26.09 7.75 -0.07
C GLU A 129 26.39 7.83 -1.57
N GLY A 130 25.88 8.87 -2.22
CA GLY A 130 26.04 9.10 -3.66
C GLY A 130 25.33 8.06 -4.53
N GLY A 131 24.29 7.39 -4.01
CA GLY A 131 23.57 6.31 -4.67
C GLY A 131 22.17 6.65 -5.20
N GLY A 132 21.80 7.93 -5.36
CA GLY A 132 20.52 8.34 -5.95
C GLY A 132 19.30 8.26 -5.02
N PHE A 133 19.39 7.57 -3.88
CA PHE A 133 18.25 7.33 -2.99
C PHE A 133 17.51 8.61 -2.53
N GLY A 134 16.18 8.63 -2.71
CA GLY A 134 15.33 9.75 -2.30
C GLY A 134 15.09 9.84 -0.78
N LYS A 135 14.71 11.04 -0.30
CA LYS A 135 14.43 11.30 1.14
C LYS A 135 13.37 10.36 1.73
N GLU A 136 12.38 9.95 0.94
CA GLU A 136 11.35 8.99 1.41
C GLU A 136 11.90 7.59 1.61
N PHE A 137 12.83 7.16 0.77
CA PHE A 137 13.49 5.87 0.96
C PHE A 137 14.32 5.89 2.25
N PHE A 138 15.07 6.96 2.51
CA PHE A 138 15.79 7.12 3.77
C PHE A 138 14.85 7.11 4.99
N ASP A 139 13.68 7.74 4.89
CA ASP A 139 12.66 7.70 5.94
C ASP A 139 12.13 6.28 6.17
N THR A 140 11.79 5.61 5.08
CA THR A 140 11.32 4.22 5.07
C THR A 140 12.35 3.29 5.68
N LEU A 141 13.61 3.33 5.21
CA LEU A 141 14.68 2.47 5.71
C LEU A 141 14.97 2.71 7.19
N ARG A 142 14.93 3.96 7.67
CA ARG A 142 15.08 4.27 9.10
C ARG A 142 13.97 3.65 9.94
N ARG A 143 12.72 3.70 9.45
CA ARG A 143 11.55 3.09 10.12
C ARG A 143 11.64 1.56 10.12
N LEU A 144 12.05 0.97 9.00
CA LEU A 144 12.32 -0.48 8.89
C LEU A 144 13.42 -0.91 9.87
N ARG A 145 14.54 -0.19 9.94
CA ARG A 145 15.61 -0.42 10.94
C ARG A 145 15.14 -0.19 12.38
N GLY A 146 14.13 0.66 12.56
CA GLY A 146 13.42 0.86 13.83
C GLY A 146 12.45 -0.26 14.19
N GLY A 147 12.27 -1.26 13.32
CA GLY A 147 11.42 -2.43 13.53
C GLY A 147 9.99 -2.29 13.00
N GLU A 148 9.66 -1.21 12.29
CA GLU A 148 8.38 -1.11 11.59
C GLU A 148 8.36 -2.06 10.39
N LEU A 149 7.18 -2.57 10.03
CA LEU A 149 7.00 -3.48 8.91
C LEU A 149 6.22 -2.80 7.78
N PRO A 150 6.49 -3.17 6.51
CA PRO A 150 5.63 -2.80 5.38
C PRO A 150 4.16 -3.16 5.60
N PRO A 151 3.20 -2.41 5.02
CA PRO A 151 3.41 -1.19 4.23
C PRO A 151 3.68 0.05 5.10
N LEU A 152 4.70 0.84 4.75
CA LEU A 152 5.02 2.10 5.41
C LEU A 152 4.41 3.27 4.65
N ARG A 153 3.53 4.01 5.31
CA ARG A 153 2.94 5.23 4.74
C ARG A 153 3.69 6.43 5.29
N THR A 154 4.29 7.22 4.40
CA THR A 154 5.00 8.46 4.73
C THR A 154 4.04 9.65 4.87
N GLY A 155 2.79 9.51 4.40
CA GLY A 155 1.80 10.59 4.40
C GLY A 155 2.16 11.74 3.44
N THR A 156 3.18 11.57 2.60
CA THR A 156 3.66 12.58 1.67
C THR A 156 3.12 12.34 0.26
N PRO A 157 2.90 13.40 -0.56
CA PRO A 157 2.53 13.27 -1.97
C PRO A 157 3.54 12.47 -2.81
N ARG A 158 4.74 12.27 -2.27
CA ARG A 158 5.85 11.56 -2.89
C ARG A 158 5.68 10.03 -2.88
N ALA A 159 4.71 9.49 -2.14
CA ALA A 159 4.37 8.07 -2.18
C ALA A 159 3.85 7.58 -3.56
N GLU A 160 3.48 8.47 -4.49
CA GLU A 160 3.22 8.16 -5.91
C GLU A 160 4.42 8.52 -6.83
N TRP A 161 5.65 8.53 -6.32
CA TRP A 161 6.86 8.75 -7.12
C TRP A 161 7.39 7.45 -7.76
N ILE A 162 8.36 7.61 -8.65
CA ILE A 162 8.95 6.60 -9.55
C ILE A 162 9.53 5.34 -8.87
N ALA A 163 9.84 5.42 -7.57
CA ALA A 163 10.73 4.47 -6.90
C ALA A 163 10.38 2.99 -7.12
N ALA A 164 9.09 2.63 -7.18
CA ALA A 164 8.67 1.26 -7.45
C ALA A 164 8.77 0.84 -8.92
N GLN A 165 8.45 1.72 -9.86
CA GLN A 165 8.52 1.42 -11.29
C GLN A 165 9.96 1.17 -11.75
N MET A 166 10.92 1.97 -11.26
CA MET A 166 12.32 1.87 -11.69
C MET A 166 13.03 0.57 -11.29
N ARG A 167 12.40 -0.27 -10.45
CA ARG A 167 12.92 -1.58 -10.03
C ARG A 167 12.02 -2.74 -10.42
N ALA A 168 10.96 -2.50 -11.20
CA ALA A 168 9.89 -3.46 -11.41
C ALA A 168 10.18 -4.52 -12.49
N GLU A 169 11.13 -4.26 -13.39
CA GLU A 169 11.41 -5.13 -14.54
C GLU A 169 11.89 -6.53 -14.11
N ILE A 170 12.57 -6.63 -12.96
CA ILE A 170 13.04 -7.90 -12.39
C ILE A 170 11.88 -8.87 -12.14
N TRP A 171 10.71 -8.36 -11.75
CA TRP A 171 9.53 -9.20 -11.51
C TRP A 171 8.97 -9.78 -12.80
N GLY A 172 9.07 -9.04 -13.91
CA GLY A 172 8.76 -9.55 -15.24
C GLY A 172 9.79 -10.56 -15.74
N MET A 173 11.07 -10.33 -15.44
CA MET A 173 12.14 -11.30 -15.71
C MET A 173 11.92 -12.62 -14.97
N LEU A 174 11.35 -12.63 -13.77
CA LEU A 174 11.06 -13.87 -13.02
C LEU A 174 9.78 -14.60 -13.47
N ALA A 175 8.98 -14.01 -14.37
CA ALA A 175 7.68 -14.55 -14.77
C ALA A 175 7.38 -14.37 -16.27
N PRO A 176 8.19 -14.92 -17.20
CA PRO A 176 8.03 -14.74 -18.64
C PRO A 176 6.69 -15.28 -19.16
N GLY A 177 5.96 -14.44 -19.87
CA GLY A 177 4.63 -14.76 -20.41
C GLY A 177 3.55 -14.98 -19.35
N ASP A 178 3.79 -14.55 -18.10
CA ASP A 178 2.83 -14.56 -17.00
C ASP A 178 2.72 -13.13 -16.40
N PRO A 179 2.09 -12.20 -17.15
CA PRO A 179 2.03 -10.79 -16.76
C PRO A 179 1.27 -10.55 -15.45
N GLN A 180 0.31 -11.41 -15.12
CA GLN A 180 -0.41 -11.34 -13.85
C GLN A 180 0.51 -11.64 -12.68
N ARG A 181 1.29 -12.73 -12.75
CA ARG A 181 2.26 -13.05 -11.70
C ARG A 181 3.33 -11.99 -11.55
N ALA A 182 3.83 -11.45 -12.66
CA ALA A 182 4.79 -10.36 -12.63
C ALA A 182 4.23 -9.12 -11.92
N ALA A 183 2.98 -8.75 -12.24
CA ALA A 183 2.28 -7.66 -11.57
C ALA A 183 2.04 -7.93 -10.07
N ASP A 184 1.71 -9.17 -9.69
CA ASP A 184 1.53 -9.55 -8.28
C ASP A 184 2.85 -9.43 -7.49
N TYR A 185 3.98 -9.86 -8.08
CA TYR A 185 5.30 -9.72 -7.48
C TYR A 185 5.72 -8.25 -7.34
N ALA A 186 5.52 -7.46 -8.39
CA ALA A 186 5.80 -6.03 -8.36
C ALA A 186 4.92 -5.27 -7.35
N ALA A 187 3.68 -5.71 -7.14
CA ALA A 187 2.81 -5.11 -6.13
C ALA A 187 3.34 -5.29 -4.70
N ARG A 188 3.88 -6.47 -4.37
CA ARG A 188 4.51 -6.76 -3.06
C ARG A 188 5.73 -5.89 -2.81
N ASP A 189 6.56 -5.71 -3.82
CA ASP A 189 7.72 -4.80 -3.74
C ASP A 189 7.28 -3.34 -3.61
N ALA A 190 6.35 -2.90 -4.46
CA ALA A 190 5.92 -1.51 -4.52
C ALA A 190 5.22 -1.06 -3.22
N GLU A 191 4.35 -1.90 -2.64
CA GLU A 191 3.54 -1.51 -1.49
C GLU A 191 4.35 -1.25 -0.22
N ILE A 192 5.65 -1.59 -0.21
CA ILE A 192 6.58 -1.32 0.90
C ILE A 192 6.49 0.14 1.32
N PHE A 193 6.49 1.07 0.36
CA PHE A 193 6.29 2.49 0.66
C PHE A 193 5.58 3.30 -0.44
N ASN A 194 5.28 2.72 -1.61
CA ASN A 194 4.53 3.39 -2.66
C ASN A 194 3.01 3.14 -2.53
N VAL A 195 2.21 4.03 -3.11
CA VAL A 195 0.73 3.94 -3.15
C VAL A 195 0.19 4.28 -4.54
N GLY A 196 -1.09 3.97 -4.76
CA GLY A 196 -1.86 4.42 -5.92
C GLY A 196 -1.16 4.19 -7.26
N ASN A 197 -0.99 5.26 -8.05
CA ASN A 197 -0.38 5.15 -9.38
C ASN A 197 1.09 4.69 -9.33
N GLY A 198 1.81 4.92 -8.22
CA GLY A 198 3.16 4.41 -8.02
C GLY A 198 3.23 2.89 -8.01
N VAL A 199 2.26 2.23 -7.37
CA VAL A 199 2.13 0.75 -7.40
C VAL A 199 1.69 0.27 -8.78
N TYR A 200 0.69 0.93 -9.36
CA TYR A 200 0.15 0.54 -10.67
C TYR A 200 1.19 0.60 -11.78
N ALA A 201 2.11 1.56 -11.73
CA ALA A 201 3.17 1.69 -12.72
C ALA A 201 4.22 0.58 -12.59
N ALA A 202 4.55 0.16 -11.36
CA ALA A 202 5.38 -1.01 -11.14
C ALA A 202 4.72 -2.28 -11.70
N GLN A 203 3.41 -2.47 -11.45
CA GLN A 203 2.65 -3.58 -12.02
C GLN A 203 2.66 -3.57 -13.56
N PHE A 204 2.43 -2.40 -14.16
CA PHE A 204 2.47 -2.21 -15.61
C PHE A 204 3.83 -2.57 -16.20
N VAL A 205 4.92 -2.03 -15.64
CA VAL A 205 6.28 -2.27 -16.15
C VAL A 205 6.70 -3.73 -15.97
N ALA A 206 6.38 -4.36 -14.83
CA ALA A 206 6.63 -5.78 -14.62
C ALA A 206 5.87 -6.66 -15.60
N ALA A 207 4.59 -6.37 -15.83
CA ALA A 207 3.77 -7.08 -16.81
C ALA A 207 4.27 -6.88 -18.25
N LEU A 208 4.73 -5.68 -18.59
CA LEU A 208 5.32 -5.36 -19.88
C LEU A 208 6.64 -6.11 -20.10
N ALA A 209 7.53 -6.13 -19.10
CA ALA A 209 8.77 -6.91 -19.12
C ALA A 209 8.48 -8.40 -19.30
N SER A 210 7.53 -8.95 -18.53
CA SER A 210 7.06 -10.33 -18.63
C SER A 210 6.56 -10.67 -20.04
N GLN A 211 5.77 -9.77 -20.64
CA GLN A 211 5.21 -10.00 -21.96
C GLN A 211 6.27 -9.89 -23.07
N LEU A 212 7.20 -8.93 -22.99
CA LEU A 212 8.29 -8.76 -23.95
C LEU A 212 9.30 -9.94 -23.95
N MET A 213 9.29 -10.77 -22.91
CA MET A 213 10.04 -12.03 -22.92
C MET A 213 9.55 -12.98 -24.02
N VAL A 214 8.27 -12.94 -24.38
CA VAL A 214 7.60 -13.88 -25.30
C VAL A 214 6.91 -13.23 -26.51
N GLU A 215 6.70 -11.91 -26.48
CA GLU A 215 6.02 -11.14 -27.53
C GLU A 215 6.91 -9.96 -27.97
N PRO A 216 7.47 -9.96 -29.19
CA PRO A 216 8.31 -8.87 -29.68
C PRO A 216 7.52 -7.64 -30.17
N ASP A 217 6.20 -7.69 -30.35
CA ASP A 217 5.41 -6.51 -30.73
C ASP A 217 5.12 -5.62 -29.50
N ILE A 218 5.73 -4.42 -29.50
CA ILE A 218 5.65 -3.48 -28.37
C ILE A 218 4.20 -3.02 -28.11
N PRO A 219 3.41 -2.56 -29.11
CA PRO A 219 2.02 -2.20 -28.89
C PRO A 219 1.16 -3.34 -28.32
N ALA A 220 1.33 -4.58 -28.81
CA ALA A 220 0.64 -5.75 -28.27
C ALA A 220 1.04 -6.02 -26.82
N ALA A 221 2.32 -5.91 -26.48
CA ALA A 221 2.79 -6.10 -25.12
C ALA A 221 2.23 -5.03 -24.16
N ILE A 222 2.16 -3.76 -24.59
CA ILE A 222 1.53 -2.67 -23.83
C ILE A 222 0.04 -2.95 -23.59
N ALA A 223 -0.67 -3.46 -24.60
CA ALA A 223 -2.09 -3.78 -24.49
C ALA A 223 -2.38 -4.86 -23.43
N VAL A 224 -1.49 -5.86 -23.28
CA VAL A 224 -1.61 -6.88 -22.22
C VAL A 224 -1.21 -6.31 -20.86
N ALA A 225 -0.14 -5.53 -20.80
CA ALA A 225 0.37 -4.97 -19.55
C ALA A 225 -0.61 -4.01 -18.89
N VAL A 226 -1.31 -3.16 -19.66
CA VAL A 226 -2.29 -2.20 -19.11
C VAL A 226 -3.51 -2.88 -18.49
N GLU A 227 -3.81 -4.14 -18.84
CA GLU A 227 -4.89 -4.91 -18.22
C GLU A 227 -4.58 -5.32 -16.77
N GLN A 228 -3.31 -5.27 -16.36
CA GLN A 228 -2.89 -5.57 -14.98
C GLN A 228 -3.09 -4.38 -14.03
N VAL A 229 -3.57 -3.25 -14.54
CA VAL A 229 -3.80 -2.00 -13.80
C VAL A 229 -5.30 -1.69 -13.74
N PRO A 230 -5.83 -1.10 -12.65
CA PRO A 230 -7.23 -0.68 -12.59
C PRO A 230 -7.61 0.23 -13.76
N ALA A 231 -8.65 -0.17 -14.50
CA ALA A 231 -8.99 0.44 -15.79
C ALA A 231 -9.37 1.92 -15.70
N ASP A 232 -9.91 2.36 -14.56
CA ASP A 232 -10.33 3.72 -14.25
C ASP A 232 -9.21 4.60 -13.67
N SER A 233 -8.03 4.03 -13.37
CA SER A 233 -6.89 4.79 -12.85
C SER A 233 -6.36 5.85 -13.83
N VAL A 234 -5.77 6.91 -13.27
CA VAL A 234 -5.15 7.99 -14.04
C VAL A 234 -3.99 7.47 -14.90
N LEU A 235 -3.25 6.49 -14.38
CA LEU A 235 -2.19 5.79 -15.11
C LEU A 235 -2.73 5.03 -16.33
N ALA A 236 -3.78 4.22 -16.16
CA ALA A 236 -4.36 3.47 -17.28
C ALA A 236 -4.91 4.41 -18.37
N GLN A 237 -5.47 5.56 -17.97
CA GLN A 237 -5.86 6.61 -18.91
C GLN A 237 -4.65 7.20 -19.64
N LEU A 238 -3.58 7.55 -18.93
CA LEU A 238 -2.35 8.06 -19.54
C LEU A 238 -1.75 7.10 -20.57
N ILE A 239 -1.69 5.81 -20.26
CA ILE A 239 -1.16 4.79 -21.17
C ILE A 239 -1.99 4.76 -22.46
N ARG A 240 -3.32 4.76 -22.34
CA ARG A 240 -4.22 4.78 -23.50
C ARG A 240 -4.10 6.06 -24.31
N ASP A 241 -4.07 7.21 -23.64
CA ASP A 241 -3.91 8.52 -24.30
C ASP A 241 -2.58 8.58 -25.07
N THR A 242 -1.49 8.09 -24.48
CA THR A 242 -0.17 8.09 -25.13
C THR A 242 -0.13 7.21 -26.36
N VAL A 243 -0.74 6.01 -26.30
CA VAL A 243 -0.89 5.12 -27.47
C VAL A 243 -1.76 5.76 -28.55
N GLN A 244 -2.82 6.46 -28.15
CA GLN A 244 -3.68 7.21 -29.08
C GLN A 244 -2.90 8.35 -29.75
N TRP A 245 -2.21 9.20 -28.99
CA TRP A 245 -1.41 10.31 -29.53
C TRP A 245 -0.33 9.81 -30.49
N HIS A 246 0.33 8.69 -30.16
CA HIS A 246 1.25 8.02 -31.08
C HIS A 246 0.56 7.57 -32.38
N THR A 247 -0.66 7.06 -32.31
CA THR A 247 -1.40 6.64 -33.51
C THR A 247 -1.80 7.85 -34.37
N GLU A 248 -2.14 8.98 -33.74
CA GLU A 248 -2.49 10.22 -34.42
C GLU A 248 -1.27 10.94 -35.02
N GLN A 249 -0.09 10.78 -34.40
CA GLN A 249 1.15 11.49 -34.74
C GLN A 249 2.38 10.54 -34.77
N PRO A 250 2.41 9.48 -35.59
CA PRO A 250 3.38 8.37 -35.48
C PRO A 250 4.85 8.76 -35.70
N GLY A 251 5.13 9.95 -36.23
CA GLY A 251 6.49 10.45 -36.45
C GLY A 251 6.88 11.64 -35.56
N ASP A 252 5.99 12.13 -34.70
CA ASP A 252 6.18 13.38 -33.97
C ASP A 252 6.00 13.20 -32.46
N TRP A 253 7.04 12.65 -31.84
CA TRP A 253 7.11 12.50 -30.39
C TRP A 253 7.10 13.86 -29.67
N GLU A 254 7.58 14.94 -30.31
CA GLU A 254 7.64 16.26 -29.68
C GLU A 254 6.23 16.85 -29.53
N GLN A 255 5.36 16.68 -30.54
CA GLN A 255 3.95 17.02 -30.44
C GLN A 255 3.22 16.19 -29.38
N THR A 256 3.53 14.90 -29.26
CA THR A 256 2.96 14.04 -28.20
C THR A 256 3.42 14.47 -26.82
N TRP A 257 4.70 14.81 -26.66
CA TRP A 257 5.24 15.39 -25.42
C TRP A 257 4.56 16.71 -25.06
N GLN A 258 4.35 17.59 -26.05
CA GLN A 258 3.64 18.85 -25.82
C GLN A 258 2.18 18.61 -25.40
N THR A 259 1.50 17.66 -26.03
CA THR A 259 0.12 17.29 -25.70
C THR A 259 0.02 16.74 -24.27
N PHE A 260 0.97 15.88 -23.86
CA PHE A 260 1.07 15.40 -22.49
C PHE A 260 1.21 16.56 -21.49
N VAL A 261 2.14 17.49 -21.75
CA VAL A 261 2.34 18.67 -20.90
C VAL A 261 1.07 19.51 -20.82
N ASP A 262 0.44 19.83 -21.95
CA ASP A 262 -0.74 20.70 -21.96
C ASP A 262 -1.95 20.10 -21.22
N THR A 263 -2.09 18.77 -21.26
CA THR A 263 -3.22 18.03 -20.69
C THR A 263 -2.99 17.58 -19.24
N ARG A 264 -1.75 17.28 -18.84
CA ARG A 264 -1.43 16.66 -17.54
C ARG A 264 -0.54 17.51 -16.62
N ARG A 265 -0.07 18.68 -17.06
CA ARG A 265 0.75 19.59 -16.23
C ARG A 265 0.00 20.03 -14.96
N ASP A 266 0.73 20.03 -13.85
CA ASP A 266 0.31 20.68 -12.61
C ASP A 266 0.25 22.22 -12.78
N ARG A 267 -0.96 22.77 -12.68
CA ARG A 267 -1.24 24.21 -12.80
C ARG A 267 -1.32 24.93 -11.45
N SER A 268 -0.99 24.27 -10.33
CA SER A 268 -0.99 24.90 -9.00
C SER A 268 -0.07 26.12 -8.93
N MET A 269 1.09 26.08 -9.61
CA MET A 269 1.98 27.24 -9.70
C MET A 269 1.36 28.39 -10.52
N GLU A 270 0.69 28.11 -11.64
CA GLU A 270 -0.08 29.13 -12.40
C GLU A 270 -1.12 29.79 -11.51
N GLN A 271 -1.85 28.99 -10.71
CA GLN A 271 -2.84 29.49 -9.77
C GLN A 271 -2.21 30.36 -8.68
N ARG A 272 -1.03 29.98 -8.15
CA ARG A 272 -0.28 30.78 -7.17
C ARG A 272 0.20 32.09 -7.76
N PHE A 273 0.74 32.12 -8.99
CA PHE A 273 1.11 33.37 -9.65
C PHE A 273 -0.09 34.27 -9.90
N ALA A 274 -1.20 33.70 -10.38
CA ALA A 274 -2.43 34.43 -10.61
C ALA A 274 -3.02 35.00 -9.30
N ALA A 275 -2.91 34.28 -8.18
CA ALA A 275 -3.32 34.75 -6.86
C ALA A 275 -2.38 35.84 -6.31
N TRP A 276 -1.07 35.68 -6.51
CA TRP A 276 -0.05 36.62 -6.03
C TRP A 276 -0.18 38.00 -6.70
N SER A 277 -0.35 38.03 -8.02
CA SER A 277 -0.50 39.28 -8.78
C SER A 277 -1.32 39.07 -10.06
N PRO A 278 -2.66 39.17 -10.00
CA PRO A 278 -3.56 38.83 -11.12
C PRO A 278 -3.31 39.64 -12.41
N LYS A 279 -2.70 40.82 -12.29
CA LYS A 279 -2.44 41.75 -13.40
C LYS A 279 -1.09 41.50 -14.08
N TRP A 280 -0.26 40.60 -13.55
CA TRP A 280 1.09 40.39 -14.01
C TRP A 280 1.26 38.97 -14.57
N LEU A 281 1.90 38.87 -15.74
CA LEU A 281 2.38 37.63 -16.31
C LEU A 281 3.76 37.35 -15.75
N VAL A 282 3.98 36.13 -15.23
CA VAL A 282 5.26 35.71 -14.65
C VAL A 282 5.92 34.69 -15.56
N GLU A 283 7.16 34.96 -15.92
CA GLU A 283 8.04 34.11 -16.73
C GLU A 283 9.36 33.93 -15.96
N THR A 284 9.69 32.74 -15.45
CA THR A 284 10.85 32.54 -14.55
C THR A 284 11.44 31.14 -14.69
N GLY A 285 12.74 30.98 -14.42
CA GLY A 285 13.48 29.73 -14.35
C GLY A 285 13.26 28.96 -13.04
N GLY A 286 14.06 27.92 -12.79
CA GLY A 286 13.68 26.85 -11.85
C GLY A 286 14.55 26.58 -10.65
N TRP A 287 15.80 27.04 -10.65
CA TRP A 287 16.71 26.74 -9.54
C TRP A 287 17.44 28.01 -9.10
N PRO A 288 17.45 28.35 -7.80
CA PRO A 288 16.68 27.71 -6.72
C PRO A 288 15.15 27.83 -6.96
N GLU A 289 14.38 26.89 -6.40
CA GLU A 289 12.96 26.65 -6.75
C GLU A 289 12.13 27.93 -6.85
N THR A 290 11.55 28.23 -8.01
CA THR A 290 10.57 29.32 -8.11
C THR A 290 9.35 29.01 -7.23
N ASP A 291 8.89 29.96 -6.40
CA ASP A 291 7.65 29.81 -5.63
C ASP A 291 7.06 31.15 -5.19
N VAL A 292 5.81 31.15 -4.72
CA VAL A 292 5.18 32.22 -3.94
C VAL A 292 5.26 31.85 -2.46
N LEU A 293 6.20 32.48 -1.76
CA LEU A 293 6.50 32.23 -0.36
C LEU A 293 5.49 32.94 0.55
N PRO A 294 5.04 32.29 1.64
CA PRO A 294 4.15 32.92 2.62
C PRO A 294 4.84 34.09 3.34
N ASP A 295 6.12 33.96 3.64
CA ASP A 295 6.98 35.01 4.21
C ASP A 295 8.38 34.94 3.62
N TYR A 296 9.01 36.11 3.45
CA TYR A 296 10.46 36.23 3.35
C TYR A 296 10.92 37.52 4.03
N ARG A 297 11.76 37.39 5.05
CA ARG A 297 12.34 38.53 5.79
C ARG A 297 11.26 39.51 6.26
N GLY A 298 10.15 38.99 6.78
CA GLY A 298 9.05 39.79 7.34
C GLY A 298 8.12 40.43 6.31
N GLN A 299 8.29 40.17 5.02
CA GLN A 299 7.27 40.49 4.01
C GLN A 299 6.48 39.23 3.68
N GLN A 300 5.16 39.37 3.71
CA GLN A 300 4.24 38.28 3.40
C GLN A 300 3.97 38.21 1.89
N ASN A 301 3.62 37.03 1.38
CA ASN A 301 3.20 36.82 -0.01
C ASN A 301 4.27 37.29 -1.03
N VAL A 302 5.43 36.65 -1.00
CA VAL A 302 6.64 37.04 -1.75
C VAL A 302 6.85 36.10 -2.92
N LEU A 303 6.94 36.62 -4.14
CA LEU A 303 7.36 35.83 -5.29
C LEU A 303 8.88 35.68 -5.27
N ARG A 304 9.38 34.45 -5.42
CA ARG A 304 10.77 34.13 -5.71
C ARG A 304 10.91 33.75 -7.18
N THR A 305 11.76 34.45 -7.92
CA THR A 305 12.10 34.17 -9.33
C THR A 305 13.57 33.76 -9.47
N HIS A 306 13.91 33.17 -10.61
CA HIS A 306 15.30 32.96 -11.03
C HIS A 306 15.42 33.10 -12.54
N PRO A 307 16.54 33.62 -13.10
CA PRO A 307 16.76 33.60 -14.55
C PRO A 307 16.67 32.19 -15.18
N PHE A 308 16.35 32.10 -16.46
CA PHE A 308 16.36 30.83 -17.23
C PHE A 308 17.78 30.41 -17.64
N GLY A 309 18.73 31.34 -17.62
CA GLY A 309 20.14 31.11 -17.94
C GLY A 309 20.94 32.40 -17.84
N GLU A 310 22.23 32.33 -18.19
CA GLU A 310 23.15 33.48 -18.16
C GLU A 310 22.66 34.70 -18.96
N THR A 311 21.94 34.46 -20.06
CA THR A 311 21.49 35.51 -20.97
C THR A 311 19.97 35.72 -20.96
N GLU A 312 19.21 34.80 -20.39
CA GLU A 312 17.75 34.79 -20.45
C GLU A 312 17.16 35.09 -19.05
N PRO A 313 16.65 36.31 -18.81
CA PRO A 313 16.16 36.73 -17.50
C PRO A 313 14.80 36.11 -17.17
N ALA A 314 14.45 36.10 -15.87
CA ALA A 314 13.05 36.03 -15.46
C ALA A 314 12.38 37.38 -15.75
N VAL A 315 11.10 37.36 -16.14
CA VAL A 315 10.34 38.55 -16.54
C VAL A 315 8.96 38.55 -15.88
N LEU A 316 8.60 39.67 -15.25
CA LEU A 316 7.23 39.99 -14.87
C LEU A 316 6.71 41.05 -15.84
N SER A 317 5.59 40.80 -16.53
CA SER A 317 5.05 41.76 -17.51
C SER A 317 3.58 42.12 -17.32
N THR A 318 3.23 43.36 -17.67
CA THR A 318 1.84 43.86 -17.61
C THR A 318 1.64 44.97 -18.65
N ALA A 319 0.41 45.12 -19.15
CA ALA A 319 0.00 46.27 -19.94
C ALA A 319 -0.70 47.29 -19.03
N VAL A 320 -0.34 48.57 -19.11
CA VAL A 320 -0.88 49.64 -18.25
C VAL A 320 -1.25 50.88 -19.05
N SER A 321 -2.42 51.44 -18.72
CA SER A 321 -2.82 52.76 -19.19
C SER A 321 -2.18 53.84 -18.33
N ALA A 322 -1.14 54.52 -18.81
CA ALA A 322 -0.52 55.62 -18.08
C ALA A 322 -1.46 56.84 -18.04
N PRO A 323 -1.82 57.38 -16.86
CA PRO A 323 -2.71 58.54 -16.76
C PRO A 323 -2.12 59.78 -17.43
N ALA A 324 -2.98 60.67 -17.92
CA ALA A 324 -2.56 61.96 -18.48
C ALA A 324 -1.80 62.84 -17.47
N GLY A 325 -2.09 62.69 -16.17
CA GLY A 325 -1.40 63.39 -15.07
C GLY A 325 -0.05 62.79 -14.66
N GLY A 326 0.40 61.70 -15.29
CA GLY A 326 1.54 60.91 -14.84
C GLY A 326 1.17 59.88 -13.75
N GLY A 327 2.10 58.99 -13.45
CA GLY A 327 1.93 57.90 -12.49
C GLY A 327 3.27 57.25 -12.18
N SER A 328 3.30 56.26 -11.29
CA SER A 328 4.53 55.59 -10.88
C SER A 328 4.35 54.08 -10.72
N LEU A 329 5.42 53.37 -11.05
CA LEU A 329 5.62 51.97 -10.66
C LEU A 329 6.46 51.95 -9.39
N LYS A 330 5.94 51.33 -8.33
CA LYS A 330 6.65 51.08 -7.08
C LYS A 330 6.97 49.59 -6.96
N LEU A 331 8.23 49.30 -6.69
CA LEU A 331 8.79 47.96 -6.54
C LEU A 331 9.41 47.84 -5.16
N ARG A 332 9.27 46.66 -4.56
CA ARG A 332 10.01 46.27 -3.37
C ARG A 332 10.60 44.89 -3.63
N VAL A 333 11.93 44.82 -3.57
CA VAL A 333 12.69 43.64 -3.97
C VAL A 333 13.76 43.26 -2.94
N ASN A 334 14.19 42.00 -2.95
CA ASN A 334 15.30 41.51 -2.12
C ASN A 334 16.10 40.43 -2.89
N CYS A 335 17.17 39.95 -2.27
CA CYS A 335 18.10 38.94 -2.78
C CYS A 335 18.19 37.75 -1.81
N ASN A 336 18.91 36.71 -2.25
CA ASN A 336 19.02 35.43 -1.54
C ASN A 336 19.88 35.54 -0.26
N GLU A 337 19.64 34.64 0.69
CA GLU A 337 20.35 34.61 1.98
C GLU A 337 21.71 33.92 1.91
N ARG A 338 21.92 33.01 0.98
CA ARG A 338 23.23 32.38 0.74
C ARG A 338 23.30 31.90 -0.71
N PRO A 339 24.46 32.04 -1.39
CA PRO A 339 25.69 32.68 -0.93
C PRO A 339 25.57 34.22 -0.85
N ALA A 340 26.36 34.86 0.03
CA ALA A 340 26.32 36.31 0.27
C ALA A 340 26.91 37.14 -0.89
N ASP A 341 27.67 36.51 -1.77
CA ASP A 341 28.34 37.09 -2.94
C ASP A 341 27.53 36.95 -4.23
N VAL A 342 26.24 36.59 -4.13
CA VAL A 342 25.38 36.39 -5.29
C VAL A 342 24.35 37.51 -5.42
N ASP A 343 24.65 38.43 -6.35
CA ASP A 343 23.84 39.58 -6.70
C ASP A 343 23.03 39.32 -7.98
N TRP A 344 21.86 39.97 -8.11
CA TRP A 344 21.08 39.91 -9.34
C TRP A 344 20.78 41.30 -9.90
N LEU A 345 20.59 41.39 -11.21
CA LEU A 345 20.37 42.64 -11.93
C LEU A 345 18.88 42.84 -12.18
N LEU A 346 18.30 43.86 -11.55
CA LEU A 346 16.96 44.34 -11.84
C LEU A 346 17.02 45.23 -13.08
N ARG A 347 16.22 44.92 -14.11
CA ARG A 347 15.97 45.85 -15.23
C ARG A 347 14.49 46.13 -15.36
N VAL A 348 14.11 47.40 -15.40
CA VAL A 348 12.74 47.83 -15.72
C VAL A 348 12.72 48.32 -17.15
N ARG A 349 11.87 47.72 -17.97
CA ARG A 349 11.65 48.11 -19.36
C ARG A 349 10.25 48.68 -19.55
N VAL A 350 10.18 49.71 -20.38
CA VAL A 350 8.93 50.29 -20.90
C VAL A 350 9.00 50.24 -22.41
N GLU A 351 8.05 49.57 -23.06
CA GLU A 351 8.06 49.38 -24.52
C GLU A 351 9.40 48.79 -25.03
N GLY A 352 9.96 47.85 -24.27
CA GLY A 352 11.23 47.19 -24.58
C GLY A 352 12.51 47.99 -24.24
N VAL A 353 12.39 49.28 -23.95
CA VAL A 353 13.52 50.16 -23.60
C VAL A 353 13.82 50.07 -22.11
N VAL A 354 15.09 49.84 -21.72
CA VAL A 354 15.51 49.86 -20.31
C VAL A 354 15.45 51.30 -19.79
N VAL A 355 14.64 51.53 -18.76
CA VAL A 355 14.47 52.85 -18.13
C VAL A 355 15.06 52.91 -16.73
N ARG A 356 15.32 51.74 -16.13
CA ARG A 356 16.04 51.60 -14.86
C ARG A 356 16.79 50.28 -14.84
N GLU A 357 17.99 50.32 -14.29
CA GLU A 357 18.85 49.17 -14.07
C GLU A 357 19.51 49.31 -12.70
N GLU A 358 19.45 48.26 -11.87
CA GLU A 358 19.92 48.31 -10.49
C GLU A 358 20.40 46.92 -10.04
N THR A 359 21.58 46.84 -9.42
CA THR A 359 22.08 45.59 -8.83
C THR A 359 21.51 45.40 -7.42
N ILE A 360 20.74 44.34 -7.24
CA ILE A 360 20.15 43.96 -5.96
C ILE A 360 21.10 42.99 -5.24
N ARG A 361 21.53 43.41 -4.05
CA ARG A 361 22.59 42.79 -3.25
C ARG A 361 22.36 42.98 -1.76
N TRP A 362 23.18 42.34 -0.94
CA TRP A 362 23.23 42.55 0.49
C TRP A 362 23.51 44.01 0.85
N THR A 363 22.84 44.51 1.89
CA THR A 363 23.11 45.84 2.45
C THR A 363 23.40 45.69 3.94
N GLU A 364 24.45 46.36 4.42
CA GLU A 364 24.94 46.23 5.80
C GLU A 364 25.25 44.77 6.23
N GLY A 365 25.69 43.94 5.28
CA GLY A 365 26.13 42.57 5.57
C GLY A 365 25.00 41.55 5.69
N GLU A 366 23.79 41.86 5.24
CA GLU A 366 22.65 40.93 5.21
C GLU A 366 21.67 41.27 4.06
N PRO A 367 20.78 40.35 3.64
CA PRO A 367 19.79 40.64 2.61
C PRO A 367 18.65 41.48 3.21
N ARG A 368 18.41 42.67 2.62
CA ARG A 368 17.34 43.60 3.05
C ARG A 368 16.48 44.02 1.86
N TRP A 369 15.23 44.30 2.17
CA TRP A 369 14.26 44.81 1.20
C TRP A 369 14.66 46.20 0.71
N GLN A 370 14.60 46.40 -0.60
CA GLN A 370 14.94 47.64 -1.29
C GLN A 370 13.71 48.17 -2.02
N ASP A 371 13.40 49.45 -1.81
CA ASP A 371 12.27 50.14 -2.42
C ASP A 371 12.75 50.95 -3.64
N LEU A 372 12.12 50.73 -4.78
CA LEU A 372 12.42 51.43 -6.03
C LEU A 372 11.15 52.04 -6.62
N THR A 373 11.29 53.21 -7.25
CA THR A 373 10.19 53.90 -7.93
C THR A 373 10.62 54.29 -9.34
N VAL A 374 9.76 54.06 -10.31
CA VAL A 374 9.94 54.47 -11.72
C VAL A 374 8.80 55.41 -12.10
N ASP A 375 9.15 56.60 -12.58
CA ASP A 375 8.19 57.60 -13.07
C ASP A 375 7.68 57.20 -14.46
N LEU A 376 6.36 57.11 -14.61
CA LEU A 376 5.68 56.79 -15.86
C LEU A 376 5.21 58.04 -16.62
N LYS A 377 5.45 59.24 -16.08
CA LYS A 377 5.11 60.52 -16.73
C LYS A 377 5.60 60.67 -18.17
N PRO A 378 6.77 60.15 -18.59
CA PRO A 378 7.20 60.22 -20.00
C PRO A 378 6.24 59.52 -20.99
N TRP A 379 5.37 58.64 -20.50
CA TRP A 379 4.35 57.93 -21.29
C TRP A 379 2.93 58.33 -20.95
N ALA A 380 2.72 59.47 -20.28
CA ALA A 380 1.39 59.97 -19.90
C ALA A 380 0.40 59.94 -21.08
N GLY A 381 -0.77 59.35 -20.85
CA GLY A 381 -1.84 59.21 -21.86
C GLY A 381 -1.65 58.07 -22.86
N LYS A 382 -0.59 57.25 -22.74
CA LYS A 382 -0.33 56.10 -23.61
C LYS A 382 -0.66 54.78 -22.91
N GLN A 383 -1.01 53.77 -23.72
CA GLN A 383 -0.92 52.37 -23.31
C GLN A 383 0.53 51.93 -23.46
N ILE A 384 1.07 51.32 -22.41
CA ILE A 384 2.46 50.83 -22.39
C ILE A 384 2.55 49.43 -21.82
N THR A 385 3.55 48.69 -22.27
CA THR A 385 3.96 47.41 -21.73
C THR A 385 5.13 47.62 -20.79
N LEU A 386 4.98 47.16 -19.56
CA LEU A 386 6.05 47.10 -18.57
C LEU A 386 6.60 45.68 -18.50
N ALA A 387 7.93 45.57 -18.41
CA ALA A 387 8.61 44.31 -18.11
C ALA A 387 9.66 44.54 -17.00
N LEU A 388 9.58 43.74 -15.94
CA LEU A 388 10.52 43.74 -14.83
C LEU A 388 11.37 42.48 -14.94
N GLU A 389 12.66 42.65 -15.10
CA GLU A 389 13.57 41.53 -15.32
C GLU A 389 14.39 41.26 -14.06
N ASN A 390 14.48 39.99 -13.69
CA ASN A 390 15.55 39.46 -12.84
C ASN A 390 16.57 38.78 -13.75
N ALA A 391 17.72 39.42 -13.92
CA ALA A 391 18.80 39.01 -14.80
C ALA A 391 20.08 38.69 -14.00
N VAL A 392 21.00 37.98 -14.64
CA VAL A 392 22.30 37.62 -14.08
C VAL A 392 23.26 38.81 -14.13
N THR A 393 24.02 39.05 -13.05
CA THR A 393 25.06 40.09 -12.98
C THR A 393 26.42 39.61 -13.54
N GLY A 394 26.70 38.31 -13.48
CA GLY A 394 27.90 37.72 -14.08
C GLY A 394 27.96 36.20 -14.03
N LYS A 395 27.68 35.57 -12.88
CA LYS A 395 27.64 34.10 -12.72
C LYS A 395 26.19 33.66 -12.61
N PHE A 396 25.82 32.56 -13.28
CA PHE A 396 24.52 31.92 -13.12
C PHE A 396 24.60 30.84 -12.03
N GLY A 397 23.67 30.88 -11.08
CA GLY A 397 23.66 30.05 -9.89
C GLY A 397 22.52 30.41 -8.95
N TRP A 398 22.72 31.39 -8.06
CA TRP A 398 21.84 31.66 -6.92
C TRP A 398 21.17 33.04 -6.98
N GLU A 399 21.06 33.64 -8.17
CA GLU A 399 20.65 35.04 -8.42
C GLU A 399 19.13 35.23 -8.31
N ALA A 400 18.54 34.68 -7.25
CA ALA A 400 17.10 34.67 -7.02
C ALA A 400 16.57 36.06 -6.66
N GLY A 401 15.57 36.52 -7.41
CA GLY A 401 14.84 37.74 -7.14
C GLY A 401 13.66 37.49 -6.22
N PHE A 402 13.54 38.28 -5.15
CA PHE A 402 12.40 38.23 -4.23
C PHE A 402 11.57 39.50 -4.40
N TRP A 403 10.27 39.35 -4.60
CA TRP A 403 9.38 40.46 -5.00
C TRP A 403 8.14 40.49 -4.13
N THR A 404 7.74 41.67 -3.66
CA THR A 404 6.33 41.90 -3.31
C THR A 404 5.54 42.25 -4.57
N PRO A 405 4.19 42.12 -4.57
CA PRO A 405 3.38 42.50 -5.72
C PRO A 405 3.67 43.96 -6.18
N PRO A 406 4.06 44.19 -7.45
CA PRO A 406 4.34 45.53 -7.94
C PRO A 406 3.11 46.45 -7.86
N GLN A 407 3.31 47.68 -7.39
CA GLN A 407 2.22 48.66 -7.28
C GLN A 407 2.32 49.70 -8.39
N LEU A 408 1.23 49.84 -9.15
CA LEU A 408 1.07 50.88 -10.15
C LEU A 408 0.09 51.91 -9.61
N VAL A 409 0.52 53.16 -9.43
CA VAL A 409 -0.31 54.23 -8.84
C VAL A 409 -0.26 55.54 -9.60
N ASP A 410 -1.33 56.33 -9.55
CA ASP A 410 -1.37 57.69 -10.08
C ASP A 410 -0.67 58.70 -9.12
N GLY A 411 -0.67 59.98 -9.50
CA GLY A 411 -0.10 61.06 -8.66
C GLY A 411 -0.79 61.27 -7.30
N ALA A 412 -2.00 60.72 -7.10
CA ALA A 412 -2.72 60.73 -5.83
C ALA A 412 -2.55 59.41 -5.03
N GLY A 413 -1.82 58.44 -5.57
CA GLY A 413 -1.60 57.13 -4.95
C GLY A 413 -2.70 56.09 -5.25
N ASN A 414 -3.66 56.39 -6.13
CA ASN A 414 -4.71 55.43 -6.49
C ASN A 414 -4.18 54.38 -7.47
N PRO A 415 -4.61 53.11 -7.39
CA PRO A 415 -4.17 52.06 -8.30
C PRO A 415 -4.49 52.34 -9.77
N LEU A 416 -3.53 52.12 -10.67
CA LEU A 416 -3.74 52.19 -12.11
C LEU A 416 -4.45 50.95 -12.66
N ARG A 417 -5.13 51.13 -13.79
CA ARG A 417 -5.65 50.02 -14.60
C ARG A 417 -4.50 49.36 -15.33
N ALA A 418 -4.28 48.08 -15.01
CA ALA A 418 -3.32 47.23 -15.67
C ALA A 418 -3.93 45.85 -15.93
N GLU A 419 -3.49 45.22 -17.01
CA GLU A 419 -4.04 43.97 -17.53
C GLU A 419 -2.89 43.02 -17.88
N ARG A 420 -3.05 41.75 -17.50
CA ARG A 420 -2.10 40.68 -17.82
C ARG A 420 -2.16 40.40 -19.32
N PRO A 421 -1.03 40.33 -20.04
CA PRO A 421 -1.00 39.81 -21.40
C PRO A 421 -1.58 38.39 -21.45
N THR A 422 -2.60 38.17 -22.30
CA THR A 422 -3.31 36.89 -22.42
C THR A 422 -2.89 36.07 -23.63
N ASP A 423 -2.12 36.67 -24.54
CA ASP A 423 -1.52 36.06 -25.72
C ASP A 423 -0.36 35.11 -25.37
N ARG A 424 0.15 35.18 -24.13
CA ARG A 424 1.25 34.35 -23.64
C ARG A 424 0.87 33.62 -22.34
N PRO A 425 1.19 32.31 -22.21
CA PRO A 425 0.98 31.59 -20.95
C PRO A 425 2.06 31.95 -19.93
N TYR A 426 1.83 31.65 -18.65
CA TYR A 426 2.88 31.67 -17.65
C TYR A 426 4.01 30.72 -18.08
N ARG A 427 5.26 31.19 -17.99
CA ARG A 427 6.43 30.37 -18.32
C ARG A 427 7.21 30.10 -17.05
N TYR A 428 7.24 28.86 -16.65
CA TYR A 428 8.00 28.40 -15.48
C TYR A 428 8.43 26.97 -15.75
N PRO A 429 9.52 26.48 -15.14
CA PRO A 429 9.90 25.09 -15.31
C PRO A 429 8.73 24.24 -14.86
N LEU A 430 8.42 23.21 -15.65
CA LEU A 430 7.53 22.18 -15.15
C LEU A 430 8.11 21.65 -13.84
N GLU A 431 7.26 21.28 -12.90
CA GLU A 431 7.75 20.65 -11.67
C GLU A 431 8.27 19.27 -12.06
N PHE A 432 9.56 19.17 -12.41
CA PHE A 432 10.27 17.96 -12.84
C PHE A 432 10.64 17.09 -11.63
N THR A 433 9.69 16.95 -10.70
CA THR A 433 9.78 15.97 -9.63
C THR A 433 9.45 14.61 -10.21
N PRO A 434 10.01 13.50 -9.67
CA PRO A 434 9.87 12.16 -10.22
C PRO A 434 8.48 11.55 -9.95
N LYS A 435 7.43 12.29 -10.29
CA LYS A 435 6.02 11.89 -10.19
C LYS A 435 5.77 10.83 -11.25
N ILE A 436 5.07 9.77 -10.88
CA ILE A 436 5.00 8.56 -11.71
C ILE A 436 4.44 8.74 -13.13
N LEU A 437 3.55 9.70 -13.34
CA LEU A 437 2.89 9.91 -14.63
C LEU A 437 3.88 10.39 -15.72
N PRO A 438 4.63 11.50 -15.55
CA PRO A 438 5.72 11.88 -16.45
C PRO A 438 6.71 10.75 -16.78
N GLU A 439 7.10 9.97 -15.78
CA GLU A 439 8.09 8.91 -15.97
C GLU A 439 7.54 7.74 -16.80
N THR A 440 6.32 7.28 -16.50
CA THR A 440 5.64 6.26 -17.33
C THR A 440 5.47 6.76 -18.77
N PHE A 441 5.13 8.04 -18.94
CA PHE A 441 5.01 8.65 -20.25
C PHE A 441 6.34 8.63 -21.03
N ALA A 442 7.47 8.96 -20.40
CA ALA A 442 8.78 8.93 -21.02
C ALA A 442 9.18 7.52 -21.49
N VAL A 443 8.89 6.49 -20.67
CA VAL A 443 9.09 5.08 -21.04
C VAL A 443 8.25 4.72 -22.28
N LEU A 444 6.96 5.10 -22.30
CA LEU A 444 6.08 4.85 -23.45
C LEU A 444 6.57 5.56 -24.71
N VAL A 445 7.01 6.82 -24.62
CA VAL A 445 7.56 7.56 -25.77
C VAL A 445 8.79 6.85 -26.32
N GLY A 446 9.72 6.43 -25.47
CA GLY A 446 10.91 5.68 -25.88
C GLY A 446 10.54 4.40 -26.64
N LEU A 447 9.57 3.64 -26.12
CA LEU A 447 9.15 2.37 -26.71
C LEU A 447 8.35 2.52 -28.02
N LEU A 448 7.41 3.47 -28.07
CA LEU A 448 6.50 3.64 -29.21
C LEU A 448 7.20 4.33 -30.40
N TYR A 449 7.97 5.39 -30.14
CA TYR A 449 8.62 6.17 -31.20
C TYR A 449 10.02 5.68 -31.55
N GLY A 450 10.56 4.74 -30.78
CA GLY A 450 11.90 4.20 -30.96
C GLY A 450 12.02 3.12 -32.03
N ASP A 451 10.92 2.66 -32.64
CA ASP A 451 10.88 1.58 -33.65
C ASP A 451 11.52 0.25 -33.20
N GLY A 452 11.64 0.04 -31.89
CA GLY A 452 12.38 -1.08 -31.30
C GLY A 452 13.91 -0.97 -31.42
N ASP A 453 14.45 0.14 -31.92
CA ASP A 453 15.89 0.43 -31.95
C ASP A 453 16.36 0.92 -30.58
N PHE A 454 17.35 0.25 -30.00
CA PHE A 454 17.83 0.54 -28.64
C PHE A 454 18.32 1.98 -28.49
N ARG A 455 19.18 2.44 -29.42
CA ARG A 455 19.81 3.77 -29.35
C ARG A 455 18.75 4.86 -29.43
N LYS A 456 17.85 4.77 -30.41
CA LYS A 456 16.76 5.73 -30.63
C LYS A 456 15.82 5.75 -29.43
N SER A 457 15.37 4.59 -28.97
CA SER A 457 14.40 4.48 -27.88
C SER A 457 14.92 5.04 -26.56
N VAL A 458 16.14 4.67 -26.16
CA VAL A 458 16.78 5.19 -24.95
C VAL A 458 17.02 6.70 -25.08
N SER A 459 17.51 7.16 -26.23
CA SER A 459 17.70 8.61 -26.46
C SER A 459 16.39 9.38 -26.36
N LEU A 460 15.28 8.87 -26.91
CA LEU A 460 13.97 9.52 -26.81
C LEU A 460 13.43 9.57 -25.39
N ALA A 461 13.59 8.49 -24.61
CA ALA A 461 13.23 8.47 -23.20
C ALA A 461 14.02 9.53 -22.41
N THR A 462 15.34 9.61 -22.62
CA THR A 462 16.19 10.66 -22.03
C THR A 462 15.79 12.06 -22.49
N MET A 463 15.48 12.24 -23.79
CA MET A 463 15.08 13.52 -24.37
C MET A 463 13.73 14.04 -23.84
N CYS A 464 12.90 13.20 -23.23
CA CYS A 464 11.69 13.65 -22.56
C CYS A 464 11.98 14.50 -21.31
N GLY A 465 13.18 14.39 -20.73
CA GLY A 465 13.54 14.99 -19.44
C GLY A 465 12.99 14.17 -18.27
N PHE A 466 12.62 14.86 -17.19
CA PHE A 466 12.16 14.26 -15.93
C PHE A 466 13.28 13.48 -15.23
N ASP A 467 13.01 12.28 -14.72
CA ASP A 467 14.01 11.42 -14.09
C ASP A 467 14.68 10.51 -15.13
N THR A 468 15.68 11.07 -15.83
CA THR A 468 16.08 10.53 -17.14
C THR A 468 16.78 9.17 -17.09
N ASP A 469 17.56 8.91 -16.06
CA ASP A 469 18.39 7.71 -15.93
C ASP A 469 17.54 6.49 -15.60
N CYS A 470 16.55 6.60 -14.70
CA CYS A 470 15.65 5.50 -14.40
C CYS A 470 14.73 5.13 -15.58
N ASN A 471 14.24 6.14 -16.33
CA ASN A 471 13.48 5.93 -17.56
C ASN A 471 14.33 5.30 -18.67
N ALA A 472 15.55 5.81 -18.88
CA ALA A 472 16.50 5.24 -19.82
C ALA A 472 16.82 3.78 -19.45
N GLY A 473 17.09 3.52 -18.17
CA GLY A 473 17.32 2.18 -17.61
C GLY A 473 16.15 1.24 -17.89
N THR A 474 14.92 1.69 -17.64
CA THR A 474 13.70 0.91 -17.90
C THR A 474 13.55 0.58 -19.40
N VAL A 475 13.69 1.56 -20.29
CA VAL A 475 13.60 1.33 -21.74
C VAL A 475 14.74 0.42 -22.23
N GLY A 476 15.96 0.63 -21.73
CA GLY A 476 17.11 -0.21 -22.04
C GLY A 476 16.90 -1.65 -21.60
N CYS A 477 16.31 -1.86 -20.42
CA CYS A 477 15.95 -3.17 -19.89
C CYS A 477 14.94 -3.89 -20.79
N LEU A 478 13.82 -3.23 -21.09
CA LEU A 478 12.73 -3.80 -21.89
C LEU A 478 13.19 -4.13 -23.32
N LEU A 479 14.02 -3.28 -23.94
CA LEU A 479 14.59 -3.55 -25.25
C LEU A 479 15.71 -4.59 -25.23
N GLY A 480 16.48 -4.69 -24.14
CA GLY A 480 17.42 -5.78 -23.93
C GLY A 480 16.72 -7.13 -23.91
N ILE A 481 15.64 -7.26 -23.13
CA ILE A 481 14.77 -8.46 -23.07
C ILE A 481 14.22 -8.82 -24.45
N ARG A 482 13.74 -7.81 -25.18
CA ARG A 482 13.11 -7.96 -26.50
C ARG A 482 14.11 -8.35 -27.59
N ASN A 483 15.19 -7.59 -27.72
CA ASN A 483 16.13 -7.65 -28.85
C ASN A 483 17.31 -8.60 -28.61
N GLY A 484 17.55 -8.98 -27.35
CA GLY A 484 18.74 -9.72 -26.94
C GLY A 484 20.00 -8.85 -26.93
N LEU A 485 21.12 -9.44 -26.49
CA LEU A 485 22.38 -8.72 -26.25
C LEU A 485 22.96 -8.08 -27.52
N ASN A 486 22.74 -8.70 -28.69
CA ASN A 486 23.18 -8.16 -29.99
C ASN A 486 22.38 -6.92 -30.44
N GLY A 487 21.20 -6.69 -29.84
CA GLY A 487 20.40 -5.49 -30.08
C GLY A 487 20.90 -4.26 -29.32
N ILE A 488 21.87 -4.42 -28.41
CA ILE A 488 22.46 -3.32 -27.64
C ILE A 488 23.75 -2.87 -28.33
N PRO A 489 23.85 -1.61 -28.78
CA PRO A 489 25.03 -1.13 -29.50
C PRO A 489 26.31 -1.17 -28.64
N ALA A 490 27.45 -1.36 -29.30
CA ALA A 490 28.75 -1.53 -28.67
C ALA A 490 29.11 -0.39 -27.70
N GLU A 491 28.83 0.87 -28.07
CA GLU A 491 29.12 2.04 -27.24
C GLU A 491 28.32 2.07 -25.92
N TRP A 492 27.26 1.27 -25.80
CA TRP A 492 26.48 1.14 -24.58
C TRP A 492 26.94 -0.05 -23.72
N LYS A 493 27.10 -1.23 -24.33
CA LYS A 493 27.38 -2.48 -23.58
C LYS A 493 28.87 -2.75 -23.33
N ASP A 494 29.76 -2.38 -24.25
CA ASP A 494 31.18 -2.74 -24.16
C ASP A 494 31.89 -2.07 -22.96
N PRO A 495 31.57 -0.82 -22.56
CA PRO A 495 32.16 -0.20 -21.37
C PRO A 495 31.85 -0.93 -20.05
N ILE A 496 30.72 -1.63 -19.97
CA ILE A 496 30.31 -2.40 -18.78
C ILE A 496 31.10 -3.70 -18.66
N GLN A 497 31.49 -4.28 -19.80
CA GLN A 497 32.21 -5.55 -19.88
C GLN A 497 31.48 -6.70 -19.16
N ASP A 498 30.14 -6.73 -19.26
CA ASP A 498 29.27 -7.73 -18.61
C ASP A 498 29.36 -7.78 -17.07
N ARG A 499 29.89 -6.71 -16.44
CA ARG A 499 29.99 -6.60 -14.98
C ARG A 499 28.88 -5.75 -14.38
N TYR A 500 28.46 -6.10 -13.18
CA TYR A 500 27.59 -5.29 -12.33
C TYR A 500 28.28 -5.02 -10.98
N GLU A 501 28.34 -3.76 -10.58
CA GLU A 501 28.87 -3.35 -9.27
C GLU A 501 27.73 -3.10 -8.28
N LEU A 502 27.57 -4.02 -7.33
CA LEU A 502 26.58 -3.94 -6.25
C LEU A 502 27.18 -3.19 -5.06
N GLN A 503 26.52 -2.13 -4.59
CA GLN A 503 26.94 -1.35 -3.42
C GLN A 503 26.09 -1.70 -2.20
N VAL A 504 26.38 -2.84 -1.58
CA VAL A 504 25.73 -3.28 -0.34
C VAL A 504 26.73 -3.98 0.58
N THR A 505 26.41 -4.01 1.87
CA THR A 505 27.17 -4.74 2.89
C THR A 505 26.79 -6.22 2.90
N GLY A 506 27.78 -7.11 3.06
CA GLY A 506 27.55 -8.56 3.25
C GLY A 506 27.52 -9.40 1.97
N LEU A 507 27.52 -8.77 0.79
CA LEU A 507 27.52 -9.45 -0.52
C LEU A 507 28.73 -9.03 -1.37
N PRO A 508 29.13 -9.85 -2.37
CA PRO A 508 30.17 -9.47 -3.31
C PRO A 508 29.87 -8.14 -4.02
N ARG A 509 30.89 -7.29 -4.15
CA ARG A 509 30.77 -6.00 -4.83
C ARG A 509 30.69 -6.14 -6.35
N GLN A 510 31.34 -7.15 -6.93
CA GLN A 510 31.42 -7.35 -8.38
C GLN A 510 30.73 -8.64 -8.78
N TRP A 511 29.85 -8.56 -9.78
CA TRP A 511 29.10 -9.66 -10.34
C TRP A 511 29.28 -9.73 -11.84
N GLU A 512 29.37 -10.94 -12.39
CA GLU A 512 29.20 -11.17 -13.83
C GLU A 512 27.71 -11.27 -14.13
N ILE A 513 27.21 -10.42 -15.03
CA ILE A 513 25.77 -10.31 -15.33
C ILE A 513 25.26 -11.63 -15.93
N ALA A 514 26.08 -12.35 -16.70
CA ALA A 514 25.71 -13.66 -17.24
C ALA A 514 25.39 -14.70 -16.15
N GLU A 515 26.19 -14.77 -15.08
CA GLU A 515 25.96 -15.72 -13.99
C GLU A 515 24.75 -15.30 -13.15
N LEU A 516 24.63 -14.00 -12.87
CA LEU A 516 23.45 -13.46 -12.19
C LEU A 516 22.16 -13.78 -12.94
N ALA A 517 22.17 -13.62 -14.26
CA ALA A 517 21.02 -13.90 -15.11
C ALA A 517 20.60 -15.37 -15.10
N LYS A 518 21.57 -16.28 -14.97
CA LYS A 518 21.31 -17.72 -14.83
C LYS A 518 20.64 -18.02 -13.50
N GLU A 519 21.15 -17.48 -12.40
CA GLU A 519 20.54 -17.64 -11.07
C GLU A 519 19.11 -17.08 -11.05
N MET A 520 18.88 -15.92 -11.67
CA MET A 520 17.54 -15.34 -11.81
C MET A 520 16.59 -16.20 -12.65
N ALA A 521 17.07 -16.79 -13.76
CA ALA A 521 16.25 -17.70 -14.57
C ALA A 521 15.89 -18.98 -13.81
N GLU A 522 16.83 -19.57 -13.08
CA GLU A 522 16.61 -20.72 -12.19
C GLU A 522 15.62 -20.37 -11.07
N THR A 523 15.74 -19.18 -10.48
CA THR A 523 14.78 -18.65 -9.50
C THR A 523 13.37 -18.58 -10.10
N GLY A 524 13.23 -17.96 -11.27
CA GLY A 524 11.95 -17.86 -11.95
C GLY A 524 11.35 -19.23 -12.30
N GLU A 525 12.16 -20.19 -12.74
CA GLU A 525 11.72 -21.55 -13.02
C GLU A 525 11.19 -22.24 -11.75
N ALA A 526 11.91 -22.11 -10.63
CA ALA A 526 11.51 -22.65 -9.34
C ALA A 526 10.18 -22.03 -8.85
N LEU A 527 10.05 -20.71 -8.98
CA LEU A 527 8.81 -19.99 -8.67
C LEU A 527 7.64 -20.46 -9.54
N ALA A 528 7.86 -20.66 -10.84
CA ALA A 528 6.85 -21.16 -11.76
C ALA A 528 6.39 -22.60 -11.44
N ARG A 529 7.23 -23.39 -10.77
CA ARG A 529 6.93 -24.76 -10.29
C ARG A 529 6.33 -24.79 -8.88
N GLY A 530 6.20 -23.66 -8.20
CA GLY A 530 5.70 -23.60 -6.82
C GLY A 530 6.66 -24.19 -5.78
N GLN A 531 7.96 -24.18 -6.06
CA GLN A 531 8.98 -24.71 -5.14
C GLN A 531 9.28 -23.72 -4.01
N THR A 532 9.58 -24.26 -2.82
CA THR A 532 10.12 -23.49 -1.67
C THR A 532 11.57 -23.08 -1.95
N GLY A 533 12.00 -21.91 -1.46
CA GLY A 533 13.27 -21.26 -1.84
C GLY A 533 14.54 -22.10 -1.63
N GLN A 534 15.62 -21.70 -2.33
CA GLN A 534 16.91 -22.40 -2.29
C GLN A 534 17.77 -21.91 -1.12
N THR A 535 18.35 -22.83 -0.33
CA THR A 535 19.41 -22.50 0.65
C THR A 535 20.78 -22.56 -0.03
N ARG A 536 21.47 -21.41 -0.15
CA ARG A 536 22.84 -21.37 -0.70
C ARG A 536 23.86 -21.95 0.31
N PRO A 537 24.92 -22.68 -0.11
CA PRO A 537 25.99 -23.09 0.79
C PRO A 537 26.87 -21.87 1.13
N THR A 538 26.95 -21.49 2.39
CA THR A 538 27.78 -20.37 2.84
C THR A 538 29.27 -20.75 2.83
N GLY A 539 30.11 -19.93 2.21
CA GLY A 539 31.55 -19.85 2.53
C GLY A 539 31.78 -19.54 4.03
N PRO A 540 33.02 -19.57 4.55
CA PRO A 540 33.29 -19.67 5.97
C PRO A 540 32.49 -18.64 6.75
N THR A 541 31.52 -19.18 7.48
CA THR A 541 30.53 -18.47 8.25
C THR A 541 31.26 -17.56 9.23
N PRO A 542 31.07 -16.22 9.17
CA PRO A 542 31.36 -15.40 10.33
C PRO A 542 30.57 -16.01 11.49
N ALA A 543 31.27 -16.43 12.54
CA ALA A 543 30.68 -17.10 13.68
C ALA A 543 29.48 -16.29 14.20
N GLY A 544 28.26 -16.79 13.98
CA GLY A 544 27.09 -16.06 14.48
C GLY A 544 25.72 -16.35 13.89
N PHE A 545 25.49 -17.36 13.05
CA PHE A 545 24.12 -17.81 12.73
C PHE A 545 24.07 -19.33 12.51
N HIS A 546 24.30 -20.09 13.57
CA HIS A 546 23.57 -21.34 13.79
C HIS A 546 22.30 -21.01 14.58
N ALA A 547 21.26 -21.85 14.42
CA ALA A 547 20.01 -21.86 15.19
C ALA A 547 19.95 -20.88 16.37
N GLY A 548 19.06 -19.88 16.27
CA GLY A 548 18.74 -19.01 17.39
C GLY A 548 19.42 -17.64 17.35
N LYS A 549 18.73 -16.68 16.73
CA LYS A 549 18.38 -15.49 17.49
C LYS A 549 16.85 -15.42 17.57
N PRO A 550 16.26 -15.24 18.76
CA PRO A 550 14.84 -14.94 18.88
C PRO A 550 14.53 -13.74 17.99
N LEU A 551 13.45 -13.81 17.22
CA LEU A 551 12.89 -12.59 16.64
C LEU A 551 12.69 -11.61 17.81
N PRO A 552 13.24 -10.38 17.75
CA PRO A 552 13.09 -9.45 18.84
C PRO A 552 11.59 -9.22 19.08
N PRO A 553 11.13 -9.16 20.33
CA PRO A 553 9.75 -8.82 20.63
C PRO A 553 9.45 -7.46 20.00
N LEU A 554 8.37 -7.39 19.22
CA LEU A 554 7.91 -6.12 18.68
C LEU A 554 7.25 -5.31 19.81
N PRO A 555 7.33 -3.97 19.80
CA PRO A 555 6.58 -3.16 20.75
C PRO A 555 5.09 -3.45 20.57
N VAL A 556 4.47 -4.06 21.57
CA VAL A 556 3.01 -4.17 21.60
C VAL A 556 2.49 -2.75 21.80
N ALA A 557 1.78 -2.21 20.81
CA ALA A 557 1.15 -0.91 20.92
C ALA A 557 0.33 -0.87 22.22
N LYS A 558 0.52 0.17 23.05
CA LYS A 558 -0.41 0.40 24.16
C LYS A 558 -1.76 0.68 23.53
N ARG A 559 -2.72 -0.21 23.76
CA ARG A 559 -4.08 -0.14 23.25
C ARG A 559 -5.04 -0.79 24.24
N THR A 560 -6.29 -0.38 24.20
CA THR A 560 -7.35 -0.93 25.07
C THR A 560 -7.89 -2.26 24.56
N GLY A 561 -7.96 -2.45 23.24
CA GLY A 561 -8.52 -3.66 22.63
C GLY A 561 -7.59 -4.87 22.68
N ARG A 562 -8.16 -6.05 22.88
CA ARG A 562 -7.49 -7.36 22.75
C ARG A 562 -8.05 -8.12 21.56
N PHE A 563 -7.19 -8.69 20.74
CA PHE A 563 -7.57 -9.19 19.43
C PHE A 563 -7.25 -10.67 19.23
N THR A 564 -8.15 -11.36 18.53
CA THR A 564 -8.01 -12.78 18.22
C THR A 564 -7.69 -13.00 16.75
N LEU A 565 -6.73 -13.87 16.45
CA LEU A 565 -6.40 -14.34 15.11
C LEU A 565 -7.01 -15.72 14.87
N MET A 566 -7.91 -15.82 13.88
CA MET A 566 -8.52 -17.08 13.47
C MET A 566 -7.68 -17.76 12.38
N ALA A 567 -6.93 -18.79 12.74
CA ALA A 567 -5.99 -19.51 11.87
C ALA A 567 -6.51 -20.90 11.49
N LEU A 568 -7.67 -20.98 10.81
CA LEU A 568 -8.29 -22.25 10.42
C LEU A 568 -8.04 -22.58 8.93
N GLY A 569 -7.09 -23.48 8.63
CA GLY A 569 -6.83 -23.97 7.26
C GLY A 569 -5.35 -24.13 6.87
N ASP A 570 -5.08 -24.22 5.55
CA ASP A 570 -3.72 -24.23 4.99
C ASP A 570 -3.17 -22.80 5.06
N ASN A 571 -2.36 -22.52 6.07
CA ASN A 571 -1.78 -21.19 6.31
C ASN A 571 -0.25 -21.27 6.17
N SER A 572 0.34 -20.38 5.39
CA SER A 572 1.81 -20.25 5.26
C SER A 572 2.42 -19.50 6.45
N LEU A 573 3.69 -19.82 6.78
CA LEU A 573 4.46 -19.12 7.82
C LEU A 573 4.52 -17.60 7.62
N GLY A 574 4.58 -17.15 6.37
CA GLY A 574 4.72 -15.73 5.99
C GLY A 574 3.54 -14.87 6.46
N ASP A 575 2.31 -15.38 6.38
CA ASP A 575 1.11 -14.61 6.69
C ASP A 575 0.90 -14.45 8.22
N LEU A 576 1.36 -15.42 9.01
CA LEU A 576 1.07 -15.51 10.44
C LEU A 576 2.13 -14.83 11.33
N ALA A 577 3.39 -14.88 10.93
CA ALA A 577 4.48 -14.28 11.70
C ALA A 577 4.47 -12.73 11.64
N LEU A 578 4.04 -12.13 10.52
CA LEU A 578 4.01 -10.66 10.36
C LEU A 578 2.89 -10.00 11.18
N LEU A 579 1.78 -10.71 11.37
CA LEU A 579 0.60 -10.24 12.09
C LEU A 579 0.69 -10.41 13.62
N SER A 580 1.58 -11.26 14.11
CA SER A 580 1.55 -11.78 15.50
C SER A 580 1.62 -10.72 16.60
N HIS A 581 2.28 -9.58 16.37
CA HIS A 581 2.36 -8.49 17.35
C HIS A 581 1.03 -7.74 17.55
N ARG A 582 0.07 -7.89 16.62
CA ARG A 582 -1.24 -7.26 16.66
C ARG A 582 -2.31 -8.12 17.32
N TYR A 583 -2.02 -9.37 17.69
CA TYR A 583 -3.02 -10.28 18.23
C TYR A 583 -2.57 -10.82 19.60
N ASP A 584 -3.53 -10.90 20.51
CA ASP A 584 -3.36 -11.33 21.90
C ASP A 584 -3.76 -12.81 22.08
N LEU A 585 -4.59 -13.32 21.17
CA LEU A 585 -5.01 -14.72 21.11
C LEU A 585 -4.93 -15.23 19.68
N MET A 586 -4.46 -16.46 19.48
CA MET A 586 -4.58 -17.19 18.22
C MET A 586 -5.37 -18.46 18.42
N ILE A 587 -6.35 -18.72 17.56
CA ILE A 587 -7.06 -20.00 17.48
C ILE A 587 -6.56 -20.71 16.22
N ALA A 588 -5.78 -21.78 16.40
CA ALA A 588 -5.09 -22.48 15.33
C ALA A 588 -5.67 -23.88 15.09
N SER A 589 -5.85 -24.26 13.82
CA SER A 589 -6.12 -25.66 13.46
C SER A 589 -4.89 -26.54 13.65
N HIS A 590 -5.09 -27.87 13.71
CA HIS A 590 -4.01 -28.85 13.83
C HIS A 590 -3.05 -28.85 12.62
N SER A 591 -3.48 -28.27 11.49
CA SER A 591 -2.66 -28.07 10.29
C SER A 591 -1.62 -26.96 10.43
N VAL A 592 -1.70 -26.11 11.47
CA VAL A 592 -0.72 -25.04 11.69
C VAL A 592 0.58 -25.63 12.26
N GLY A 593 1.67 -25.44 11.54
CA GLY A 593 2.99 -25.97 11.90
C GLY A 593 3.56 -25.39 13.20
N LYS A 594 4.35 -26.18 13.92
CA LYS A 594 4.99 -25.79 15.19
C LYS A 594 5.85 -24.53 15.07
N ASP A 595 6.58 -24.43 13.97
CA ASP A 595 7.39 -23.29 13.59
C ASP A 595 6.59 -21.98 13.53
N VAL A 596 5.35 -22.02 13.03
CA VAL A 596 4.42 -20.88 13.05
C VAL A 596 4.05 -20.49 14.50
N LEU A 597 3.70 -21.49 15.32
CA LEU A 597 3.30 -21.26 16.71
C LEU A 597 4.46 -20.69 17.54
N ASP A 598 5.67 -21.19 17.33
CA ASP A 598 6.90 -20.69 17.95
C ASP A 598 7.20 -19.25 17.52
N ALA A 599 7.08 -18.93 16.23
CA ALA A 599 7.29 -17.59 15.71
C ALA A 599 6.27 -16.57 16.27
N PHE A 600 5.00 -16.97 16.37
CA PHE A 600 3.94 -16.17 16.98
C PHE A 600 4.29 -15.80 18.43
N ARG A 601 4.68 -16.81 19.23
CA ARG A 601 5.08 -16.62 20.64
C ARG A 601 6.36 -15.82 20.81
N GLN A 602 7.35 -16.00 19.94
CA GLN A 602 8.59 -15.21 20.03
C GLN A 602 8.33 -13.72 19.83
N ARG A 603 7.45 -13.37 18.90
CA ARG A 603 7.12 -11.98 18.57
C ARG A 603 6.13 -11.33 19.53
N ASN A 604 5.21 -12.11 20.10
CA ASN A 604 4.33 -11.66 21.17
C ASN A 604 4.35 -12.69 22.34
N PRO A 605 5.32 -12.59 23.26
CA PRO A 605 5.43 -13.53 24.39
C PRO A 605 4.22 -13.50 25.34
N GLY A 606 3.40 -12.45 25.28
CA GLY A 606 2.17 -12.34 26.06
C GLY A 606 0.93 -12.94 25.39
N ALA A 607 1.01 -13.35 24.13
CA ALA A 607 -0.14 -13.89 23.41
C ALA A 607 -0.38 -15.36 23.73
N GLN A 608 -1.66 -15.74 23.76
CA GLN A 608 -2.10 -17.12 23.98
C GLN A 608 -2.35 -17.84 22.66
N VAL A 609 -2.11 -19.14 22.62
CA VAL A 609 -2.39 -19.98 21.44
C VAL A 609 -3.33 -21.12 21.81
N PHE A 610 -4.55 -21.10 21.29
CA PHE A 610 -5.54 -22.13 21.49
C PHE A 610 -5.63 -23.07 20.29
N CYS A 611 -5.76 -24.37 20.55
CA CYS A 611 -6.02 -25.34 19.48
C CYS A 611 -7.52 -25.40 19.18
N TYR A 612 -7.88 -25.28 17.91
CA TYR A 612 -9.23 -25.55 17.43
C TYR A 612 -9.50 -27.06 17.41
N PHE A 613 -10.57 -27.47 18.10
CA PHE A 613 -10.90 -28.88 18.30
C PHE A 613 -12.40 -29.12 18.09
N ASN A 614 -12.79 -29.90 17.08
CA ASN A 614 -14.19 -30.25 16.81
C ASN A 614 -14.64 -31.43 17.70
N THR A 615 -15.78 -31.29 18.38
CA THR A 615 -16.31 -32.31 19.32
C THR A 615 -17.62 -32.97 18.90
N SER A 616 -18.31 -32.50 17.85
CA SER A 616 -19.69 -32.95 17.57
C SER A 616 -19.88 -33.66 16.23
N ASP A 617 -18.86 -33.74 15.38
CA ASP A 617 -18.93 -34.52 14.14
C ASP A 617 -17.56 -34.88 13.55
N VAL A 618 -17.62 -35.73 12.52
CA VAL A 618 -16.47 -36.04 11.67
C VAL A 618 -16.92 -36.11 10.20
N ASN A 619 -16.00 -35.79 9.28
CA ASN A 619 -16.27 -35.75 7.86
C ASN A 619 -15.25 -36.57 7.07
N ALA A 620 -15.73 -37.44 6.17
CA ALA A 620 -14.88 -38.23 5.28
C ALA A 620 -14.05 -37.34 4.33
N ASP A 621 -14.52 -36.12 4.04
CA ASP A 621 -13.82 -35.20 3.15
C ASP A 621 -12.58 -34.56 3.83
N TRP A 622 -12.42 -34.68 5.16
CA TRP A 622 -11.31 -34.10 5.93
C TRP A 622 -10.10 -35.03 6.09
N ILE A 623 -10.17 -36.28 5.61
CA ILE A 623 -9.09 -37.28 5.76
C ILE A 623 -7.78 -36.93 5.05
N LYS A 624 -7.74 -35.83 4.29
CA LYS A 624 -6.50 -35.31 3.71
C LYS A 624 -5.54 -34.78 4.78
N ASP A 625 -6.07 -34.35 5.94
CA ASP A 625 -5.29 -33.98 7.10
C ASP A 625 -5.04 -35.23 7.98
N PRO A 626 -3.78 -35.56 8.31
CA PRO A 626 -3.43 -36.74 9.12
C PRO A 626 -4.16 -36.80 10.48
N TYR A 627 -4.42 -35.65 11.10
CA TYR A 627 -5.14 -35.56 12.36
C TYR A 627 -6.59 -36.00 12.21
N TYR A 628 -7.31 -35.43 11.24
CA TYR A 628 -8.71 -35.77 10.99
C TYR A 628 -8.87 -37.18 10.39
N ALA A 629 -7.88 -37.66 9.62
CA ALA A 629 -7.82 -39.04 9.16
C ALA A 629 -7.78 -40.03 10.33
N ARG A 630 -7.01 -39.73 11.37
CA ARG A 630 -6.94 -40.55 12.58
C ARG A 630 -8.27 -40.59 13.32
N ILE A 631 -8.90 -39.43 13.54
CA ILE A 631 -10.22 -39.37 14.18
C ILE A 631 -11.25 -40.14 13.36
N TRP A 632 -11.27 -39.96 12.04
CA TRP A 632 -12.14 -40.72 11.15
C TRP A 632 -11.92 -42.23 11.29
N ASN A 633 -10.68 -42.71 11.22
CA ASN A 633 -10.38 -44.14 11.30
C ASN A 633 -10.73 -44.76 12.65
N ASP A 634 -10.55 -44.03 13.75
CA ASP A 634 -10.85 -44.50 15.10
C ASP A 634 -12.36 -44.55 15.40
N THR A 635 -13.11 -43.58 14.84
CA THR A 635 -14.54 -43.37 15.16
C THR A 635 -15.47 -44.01 14.13
N ASN A 636 -15.15 -43.94 12.83
CA ASN A 636 -16.04 -44.40 11.75
C ASN A 636 -16.48 -45.88 11.87
N PRO A 637 -15.66 -46.83 12.36
CA PRO A 637 -16.11 -48.21 12.57
C PRO A 637 -17.11 -48.41 13.72
N ARG A 638 -17.33 -47.40 14.57
CA ARG A 638 -18.12 -47.48 15.81
C ARG A 638 -19.49 -46.88 15.59
N GLU A 639 -20.40 -47.68 15.02
CA GLU A 639 -21.72 -47.20 14.61
C GLU A 639 -22.48 -46.52 15.76
N ASP A 640 -22.39 -47.06 16.98
CA ASP A 640 -23.07 -46.55 18.16
C ASP A 640 -22.58 -45.17 18.63
N TRP A 641 -21.43 -44.68 18.13
CA TRP A 641 -20.91 -43.34 18.42
C TRP A 641 -21.56 -42.24 17.58
N PHE A 642 -22.47 -42.58 16.68
CA PHE A 642 -23.20 -41.63 15.83
C PHE A 642 -24.67 -41.57 16.20
N HIS A 643 -25.31 -40.45 15.88
CA HIS A 643 -26.76 -40.37 15.92
C HIS A 643 -27.39 -41.05 14.70
N HIS A 644 -28.54 -41.71 14.89
CA HIS A 644 -29.32 -42.32 13.82
C HIS A 644 -30.72 -41.76 13.72
N ASP A 645 -31.24 -41.73 12.50
CA ASP A 645 -32.63 -41.42 12.21
C ASP A 645 -33.56 -42.62 12.44
N ALA A 646 -34.86 -42.42 12.27
CA ALA A 646 -35.88 -43.46 12.47
C ALA A 646 -35.74 -44.67 11.54
N ARG A 647 -34.93 -44.58 10.48
CA ARG A 647 -34.64 -45.67 9.53
C ARG A 647 -33.35 -46.41 9.89
N GLY A 648 -32.62 -45.97 10.92
CA GLY A 648 -31.34 -46.54 11.33
C GLY A 648 -30.15 -46.00 10.54
N GLU A 649 -30.31 -44.91 9.77
CA GLU A 649 -29.24 -44.27 9.01
C GLU A 649 -28.55 -43.18 9.85
N ARG A 650 -27.24 -42.98 9.68
CA ARG A 650 -26.51 -41.91 10.37
C ARG A 650 -27.10 -40.54 10.03
N VAL A 651 -27.28 -39.70 11.04
CA VAL A 651 -27.67 -38.30 10.85
C VAL A 651 -26.49 -37.54 10.24
N ARG A 652 -26.70 -37.02 9.03
CA ARG A 652 -25.71 -36.21 8.30
C ARG A 652 -25.95 -34.73 8.56
N ILE A 653 -24.86 -33.98 8.63
CA ILE A 653 -24.88 -32.52 8.73
C ILE A 653 -24.65 -31.95 7.33
N TYR A 654 -25.66 -31.30 6.77
CA TYR A 654 -25.59 -30.66 5.46
C TYR A 654 -24.98 -29.27 5.56
N TYR A 655 -23.81 -29.13 4.94
CA TYR A 655 -23.26 -27.84 4.53
C TYR A 655 -23.09 -27.89 3.01
N PRO A 656 -23.36 -26.82 2.23
CA PRO A 656 -23.21 -26.82 0.77
C PRO A 656 -21.84 -27.33 0.27
N LYS A 657 -20.83 -27.26 1.13
CA LYS A 657 -19.43 -27.63 0.87
C LYS A 657 -19.05 -29.05 1.33
N TYR A 658 -19.82 -29.69 2.21
CA TYR A 658 -19.43 -30.93 2.90
C TYR A 658 -20.59 -31.93 2.87
N LYS A 659 -20.48 -32.96 2.02
CA LYS A 659 -21.58 -33.91 1.77
C LYS A 659 -21.51 -35.16 2.66
N ASN A 660 -20.37 -35.39 3.32
CA ASN A 660 -20.07 -36.62 4.07
C ASN A 660 -19.80 -36.42 5.57
N ARG A 661 -20.38 -35.37 6.17
CA ARG A 661 -20.25 -35.04 7.60
C ARG A 661 -21.34 -35.75 8.42
N CYS A 662 -20.96 -36.46 9.48
CA CYS A 662 -21.86 -37.26 10.32
C CYS A 662 -21.82 -36.79 11.79
N ALA A 663 -22.99 -36.63 12.41
CA ALA A 663 -23.12 -36.14 13.77
C ALA A 663 -22.77 -37.22 14.81
N PHE A 664 -21.90 -36.89 15.75
CA PHE A 664 -21.59 -37.73 16.89
C PHE A 664 -22.72 -37.76 17.91
N ASN A 665 -22.84 -38.90 18.59
CA ASN A 665 -23.69 -39.06 19.76
C ASN A 665 -22.89 -38.74 21.03
N THR A 666 -22.88 -37.47 21.42
CA THR A 666 -22.09 -36.96 22.56
C THR A 666 -22.52 -37.56 23.91
N GLY A 667 -23.70 -38.18 24.00
CA GLY A 667 -24.15 -38.93 25.18
C GLY A 667 -23.47 -40.29 25.37
N LYS A 668 -22.59 -40.73 24.45
CA LYS A 668 -21.85 -41.99 24.59
C LYS A 668 -20.60 -41.83 25.48
N PRO A 669 -20.52 -42.50 26.66
CA PRO A 669 -19.37 -42.37 27.56
C PRO A 669 -18.04 -42.80 26.94
N GLU A 670 -18.04 -43.77 26.03
CA GLU A 670 -16.86 -44.20 25.30
C GLU A 670 -16.34 -43.11 24.35
N LEU A 671 -17.24 -42.41 23.65
CA LEU A 671 -16.88 -41.29 22.79
C LEU A 671 -16.39 -40.11 23.63
N GLN A 672 -17.07 -39.76 24.72
CA GLN A 672 -16.65 -38.68 25.63
C GLN A 672 -15.23 -38.90 26.13
N ARG A 673 -14.91 -40.12 26.61
CA ARG A 673 -13.56 -40.49 27.03
C ARG A 673 -12.55 -40.45 25.88
N TYR A 674 -12.96 -40.84 24.66
CA TYR A 674 -12.10 -40.75 23.48
C TYR A 674 -11.73 -39.31 23.16
N LEU A 675 -12.72 -38.41 23.08
CA LEU A 675 -12.51 -36.99 22.79
C LEU A 675 -11.70 -36.29 23.89
N ALA A 676 -12.01 -36.57 25.16
CA ALA A 676 -11.21 -36.08 26.29
C ALA A 676 -9.75 -36.54 26.22
N LYS A 677 -9.50 -37.82 25.88
CA LYS A 677 -8.16 -38.33 25.65
C LYS A 677 -7.45 -37.59 24.51
N ARG A 678 -8.14 -37.29 23.41
CA ARG A 678 -7.56 -36.51 22.28
C ARG A 678 -7.18 -35.09 22.74
N VAL A 679 -8.04 -34.41 23.48
CA VAL A 679 -7.76 -33.07 24.05
C VAL A 679 -6.53 -33.11 24.95
N VAL A 680 -6.44 -34.08 25.86
CA VAL A 680 -5.25 -34.25 26.72
C VAL A 680 -3.99 -34.53 25.91
N GLU A 681 -4.07 -35.33 24.85
CA GLU A 681 -2.92 -35.56 23.96
C GLU A 681 -2.48 -34.29 23.22
N THR A 682 -3.42 -33.44 22.80
CA THR A 682 -3.12 -32.14 22.20
C THR A 682 -2.44 -31.21 23.21
N LEU A 683 -2.90 -31.14 24.46
CA LEU A 683 -2.26 -30.33 25.51
C LEU A 683 -0.86 -30.85 25.87
N LYS A 684 -0.65 -32.17 25.89
CA LYS A 684 0.66 -32.81 26.14
C LYS A 684 1.75 -32.46 25.12
N THR A 685 1.39 -31.95 23.94
CA THR A 685 2.38 -31.44 22.98
C THR A 685 3.18 -30.26 23.54
N GLY A 686 2.60 -29.53 24.50
CA GLY A 686 3.16 -28.28 25.03
C GLY A 686 3.04 -27.10 24.04
N TRP A 687 2.35 -27.28 22.91
CA TRP A 687 2.27 -26.25 21.86
C TRP A 687 1.11 -25.29 22.04
N TYR A 688 0.19 -25.55 22.97
CA TYR A 688 -1.04 -24.79 23.14
C TYR A 688 -1.23 -24.33 24.59
N ASP A 689 -1.73 -23.12 24.77
CA ASP A 689 -2.07 -22.49 26.04
C ASP A 689 -3.53 -22.77 26.44
N GLY A 690 -4.32 -23.29 25.49
CA GLY A 690 -5.71 -23.62 25.68
C GLY A 690 -6.32 -24.37 24.49
N ILE A 691 -7.61 -24.62 24.58
CA ILE A 691 -8.40 -25.33 23.57
C ILE A 691 -9.68 -24.55 23.30
N GLN A 692 -10.01 -24.38 22.03
CA GLN A 692 -11.36 -24.03 21.61
C GLN A 692 -12.10 -25.28 21.15
N LEU A 693 -13.14 -25.64 21.88
CA LEU A 693 -14.08 -26.70 21.52
C LEU A 693 -15.14 -26.15 20.56
N ASP A 694 -15.06 -26.55 19.30
CA ASP A 694 -15.97 -26.13 18.26
C ASP A 694 -17.20 -27.03 18.16
N ASN A 695 -18.32 -26.43 17.71
CA ASN A 695 -19.62 -27.06 17.50
C ASN A 695 -20.22 -27.68 18.78
N VAL A 696 -19.93 -27.08 19.93
CA VAL A 696 -20.67 -27.23 21.19
C VAL A 696 -21.84 -26.25 21.15
N SER A 697 -23.05 -26.64 21.59
CA SER A 697 -24.28 -25.84 21.43
C SER A 697 -24.69 -25.65 19.96
N THR A 698 -24.39 -26.65 19.12
CA THR A 698 -24.84 -26.67 17.73
C THR A 698 -26.37 -26.56 17.63
N GLU A 699 -26.89 -25.97 16.54
CA GLU A 699 -28.30 -25.62 16.26
C GLU A 699 -29.35 -26.76 16.44
N PHE A 700 -28.90 -27.96 16.75
CA PHE A 700 -29.66 -29.18 16.97
C PHE A 700 -30.91 -29.08 17.87
N PRO A 701 -31.05 -28.19 18.87
CA PRO A 701 -32.33 -28.01 19.59
C PRO A 701 -33.55 -27.76 18.70
N PHE A 702 -33.36 -27.39 17.42
CA PHE A 702 -34.42 -27.18 16.43
C PHE A 702 -34.50 -28.27 15.34
N PHE A 703 -34.17 -29.52 15.67
CA PHE A 703 -34.11 -30.65 14.72
C PHE A 703 -35.17 -30.62 13.60
N GLU A 704 -36.44 -30.37 13.91
CA GLU A 704 -37.50 -30.31 12.89
C GLU A 704 -37.38 -29.16 11.89
N LYS A 705 -36.95 -27.97 12.32
CA LYS A 705 -36.80 -26.78 11.46
C LYS A 705 -35.51 -26.79 10.63
N LEU A 706 -34.57 -27.67 10.97
CA LEU A 706 -33.26 -27.77 10.33
C LEU A 706 -33.17 -28.97 9.37
N VAL A 707 -34.14 -29.89 9.42
CA VAL A 707 -34.24 -31.02 8.47
C VAL A 707 -34.37 -30.50 7.04
N GLY A 708 -33.48 -30.96 6.17
CA GLY A 708 -33.40 -30.52 4.77
C GLY A 708 -32.61 -29.23 4.54
N LYS A 709 -32.33 -28.44 5.58
CA LYS A 709 -31.48 -27.23 5.51
C LYS A 709 -30.06 -27.48 6.01
N TRP A 710 -29.93 -28.09 7.19
CA TRP A 710 -28.64 -28.32 7.86
C TRP A 710 -28.43 -29.75 8.34
N ILE A 711 -29.47 -30.58 8.40
CA ILE A 711 -29.36 -32.01 8.77
C ILE A 711 -30.24 -32.90 7.89
N SER A 712 -29.88 -34.19 7.80
CA SER A 712 -30.62 -35.17 6.99
C SER A 712 -31.94 -35.62 7.58
N ALA A 713 -32.02 -35.74 8.89
CA ALA A 713 -33.19 -36.23 9.61
C ALA A 713 -33.02 -35.93 11.12
N PRO A 714 -34.11 -35.89 11.90
CA PRO A 714 -33.99 -35.77 13.35
C PRO A 714 -33.44 -37.08 13.96
N PRO A 715 -32.56 -37.01 14.97
CA PRO A 715 -32.10 -38.17 15.70
C PRO A 715 -33.22 -38.80 16.54
N VAL A 716 -33.20 -40.11 16.65
CA VAL A 716 -34.18 -40.87 17.43
C VAL A 716 -33.92 -40.69 18.92
N LYS A 717 -34.96 -40.29 19.69
CA LYS A 717 -34.99 -40.21 21.17
C LYS A 717 -34.21 -39.06 21.83
N LEU A 718 -33.94 -37.96 21.14
CA LEU A 718 -33.18 -36.84 21.71
C LEU A 718 -34.04 -35.58 21.87
N THR A 719 -34.22 -35.15 23.12
CA THR A 719 -34.87 -33.87 23.45
C THR A 719 -33.83 -32.75 23.54
N PRO A 720 -34.21 -31.46 23.39
CA PRO A 720 -33.28 -30.34 23.61
C PRO A 720 -32.58 -30.38 24.97
N ALA A 721 -33.32 -30.69 26.05
CA ALA A 721 -32.74 -30.83 27.38
C ALA A 721 -31.76 -32.01 27.49
N GLY A 722 -32.06 -33.13 26.83
CA GLY A 722 -31.15 -34.28 26.77
C GLY A 722 -29.87 -33.96 25.99
N TRP A 723 -29.98 -33.22 24.88
CA TRP A 723 -28.84 -32.73 24.11
C TRP A 723 -27.92 -31.87 24.97
N THR A 724 -28.48 -30.86 25.64
CA THR A 724 -27.72 -29.97 26.53
C THR A 724 -27.03 -30.77 27.64
N ALA A 725 -27.72 -31.73 28.24
CA ALA A 725 -27.14 -32.59 29.29
C ALA A 725 -25.97 -33.44 28.76
N ASP A 726 -26.09 -34.02 27.56
CA ASP A 726 -25.03 -34.84 26.94
C ASP A 726 -23.79 -33.99 26.59
N GLU A 727 -23.98 -32.77 26.07
CA GLU A 727 -22.89 -31.84 25.80
C GLU A 727 -22.23 -31.33 27.08
N VAL A 728 -23.00 -30.96 28.11
CA VAL A 728 -22.46 -30.57 29.42
C VAL A 728 -21.65 -31.72 30.04
N ALA A 729 -22.14 -32.95 29.96
CA ALA A 729 -21.41 -34.13 30.44
C ALA A 729 -20.09 -34.32 29.66
N LEU A 730 -20.10 -34.16 28.34
CA LEU A 730 -18.88 -34.19 27.53
C LEU A 730 -17.87 -33.12 27.98
N LEU A 731 -18.32 -31.88 28.16
CA LEU A 731 -17.46 -30.78 28.63
C LEU A 731 -16.85 -31.10 30.00
N GLN A 732 -17.65 -31.56 30.96
CA GLN A 732 -17.17 -31.97 32.28
C GLN A 732 -16.13 -33.09 32.20
N VAL A 733 -16.34 -34.09 31.35
CA VAL A 733 -15.37 -35.18 31.14
C VAL A 733 -14.06 -34.66 30.53
N ILE A 734 -14.13 -33.71 29.58
CA ILE A 734 -12.94 -33.07 29.01
C ILE A 734 -12.18 -32.26 30.07
N MET A 735 -12.88 -31.41 30.83
CA MET A 735 -12.30 -30.58 31.88
C MET A 735 -11.65 -31.43 32.97
N GLN A 736 -12.35 -32.47 33.44
CA GLN A 736 -11.82 -33.37 34.45
C GLN A 736 -10.59 -34.13 33.93
N ALA A 737 -10.62 -34.62 32.69
CA ALA A 737 -9.47 -35.33 32.12
C ALA A 737 -8.25 -34.42 31.96
N ALA A 738 -8.45 -33.14 31.60
CA ALA A 738 -7.37 -32.15 31.54
C ALA A 738 -6.78 -31.89 32.94
N ALA A 739 -7.63 -31.70 33.95
CA ALA A 739 -7.21 -31.51 35.34
C ALA A 739 -6.47 -32.75 35.89
N ASP A 740 -7.00 -33.96 35.68
CA ASP A 740 -6.36 -35.22 36.11
C ASP A 740 -4.99 -35.43 35.44
N ALA A 741 -4.79 -34.86 34.25
CA ALA A 741 -3.53 -34.90 33.52
C ALA A 741 -2.57 -33.75 33.90
N GLY A 742 -2.96 -32.86 34.82
CA GLY A 742 -2.16 -31.73 35.30
C GLY A 742 -2.16 -30.52 34.35
N PHE A 743 -3.28 -30.24 33.69
CA PHE A 743 -3.48 -29.08 32.81
C PHE A 743 -4.61 -28.16 33.30
N ASP A 744 -4.83 -28.09 34.61
CA ASP A 744 -5.86 -27.25 35.24
C ASP A 744 -5.66 -25.75 35.03
N GLU A 745 -4.44 -25.33 34.64
CA GLU A 745 -4.10 -23.96 34.28
C GLU A 745 -4.40 -23.61 32.81
N LYS A 746 -4.70 -24.59 31.96
CA LYS A 746 -4.97 -24.38 30.53
C LYS A 746 -6.43 -23.97 30.31
N THR A 747 -6.63 -22.92 29.51
CA THR A 747 -7.97 -22.38 29.27
C THR A 747 -8.72 -23.20 28.21
N ILE A 748 -9.91 -23.69 28.54
CA ILE A 748 -10.77 -24.43 27.62
C ILE A 748 -12.09 -23.67 27.44
N ILE A 749 -12.35 -23.20 26.22
CA ILE A 749 -13.56 -22.45 25.84
C ILE A 749 -14.40 -23.22 24.83
N PHE A 750 -15.70 -22.94 24.78
CA PHE A 750 -16.61 -23.49 23.77
C PHE A 750 -17.05 -22.44 22.73
N ASN A 751 -17.44 -22.85 21.53
CA ASN A 751 -17.54 -21.92 20.41
C ASN A 751 -18.82 -21.05 20.32
N HIS A 752 -19.91 -21.35 21.03
CA HIS A 752 -21.19 -20.69 20.72
C HIS A 752 -22.02 -20.25 21.94
N MET A 753 -21.73 -19.06 22.46
CA MET A 753 -22.56 -18.36 23.45
C MET A 753 -23.74 -17.62 22.77
N ARG A 754 -24.98 -17.95 23.19
CA ARG A 754 -26.22 -17.40 22.62
C ARG A 754 -26.86 -16.33 23.49
N SER A 755 -27.00 -15.13 22.94
CA SER A 755 -27.74 -14.02 23.56
C SER A 755 -29.25 -14.24 23.47
N GLY A 756 -29.96 -14.36 24.58
CA GLY A 756 -31.40 -14.62 24.59
C GLY A 756 -31.80 -16.09 24.82
N GLU A 757 -30.82 -16.95 25.10
CA GLU A 757 -30.97 -18.29 25.70
C GLU A 757 -29.98 -18.41 26.87
N PRO A 758 -30.13 -17.54 27.90
CA PRO A 758 -29.13 -17.38 28.94
C PRO A 758 -28.96 -18.66 29.77
N GLU A 759 -30.03 -19.41 30.06
CA GLU A 759 -29.95 -20.63 30.86
C GLU A 759 -29.12 -21.74 30.19
N GLU A 760 -29.34 -21.97 28.89
CA GLU A 760 -28.61 -22.98 28.11
C GLU A 760 -27.15 -22.57 27.89
N SER A 761 -26.92 -21.31 27.48
CA SER A 761 -25.56 -20.77 27.36
C SER A 761 -24.83 -20.81 28.70
N ARG A 762 -25.54 -20.53 29.79
CA ARG A 762 -25.00 -20.55 31.14
C ARG A 762 -24.59 -21.95 31.57
N ALA A 763 -25.36 -22.98 31.24
CA ALA A 763 -25.01 -24.36 31.55
C ALA A 763 -23.64 -24.76 30.97
N TYR A 764 -23.33 -24.34 29.74
CA TYR A 764 -22.01 -24.58 29.13
C TYR A 764 -20.93 -23.69 29.71
N VAL A 765 -21.22 -22.40 29.91
CA VAL A 765 -20.30 -21.45 30.53
C VAL A 765 -19.91 -21.96 31.90
N ASP A 766 -20.83 -22.40 32.75
CA ASP A 766 -20.59 -22.85 34.13
C ASP A 766 -19.56 -23.97 34.24
N VAL A 767 -19.48 -24.84 33.24
CA VAL A 767 -18.55 -25.98 33.23
C VAL A 767 -17.30 -25.77 32.37
N THR A 768 -17.08 -24.56 31.83
CA THR A 768 -15.90 -24.20 31.01
C THR A 768 -15.26 -22.91 31.49
N ASP A 769 -14.10 -22.55 30.93
CA ASP A 769 -13.36 -21.35 31.28
C ASP A 769 -13.83 -20.10 30.51
N GLY A 770 -14.75 -20.27 29.58
CA GLY A 770 -15.20 -19.19 28.71
C GLY A 770 -15.87 -19.67 27.42
N ALA A 771 -16.15 -18.74 26.52
CA ALA A 771 -16.78 -19.04 25.25
C ALA A 771 -16.43 -18.06 24.13
N ASN A 772 -16.54 -18.52 22.89
CA ASN A 772 -16.70 -17.63 21.74
C ASN A 772 -18.16 -17.19 21.59
N CYS A 773 -18.34 -15.98 21.08
CA CYS A 773 -19.61 -15.49 20.55
C CYS A 773 -19.48 -15.38 19.02
N GLU A 774 -19.74 -16.47 18.29
CA GLU A 774 -19.55 -16.58 16.82
C GLU A 774 -20.51 -15.71 15.99
N SER A 775 -21.45 -15.02 16.64
CA SER A 775 -22.35 -14.05 16.00
C SER A 775 -22.37 -12.77 16.82
N TRP A 776 -21.17 -12.29 17.14
CA TRP A 776 -21.03 -10.92 17.62
C TRP A 776 -21.58 -9.98 16.56
N LEU A 777 -22.37 -9.02 17.03
CA LEU A 777 -23.18 -8.01 16.34
C LEU A 777 -22.94 -7.85 14.81
N SER A 778 -24.03 -7.66 14.06
CA SER A 778 -23.99 -7.11 12.70
C SER A 778 -24.90 -5.89 12.59
N GLN A 779 -24.89 -5.20 11.44
CA GLN A 779 -25.86 -4.13 11.14
C GLN A 779 -27.33 -4.58 11.25
N ARG A 780 -27.63 -5.89 11.22
CA ARG A 780 -28.98 -6.44 11.37
C ARG A 780 -29.43 -6.58 12.83
N THR A 781 -28.55 -6.35 13.80
CA THR A 781 -28.88 -6.55 15.22
C THR A 781 -29.83 -5.46 15.70
N GLU A 782 -31.01 -5.81 16.19
CA GLU A 782 -31.97 -4.85 16.77
C GLU A 782 -31.56 -4.40 18.19
N LEU A 783 -32.21 -3.35 18.72
CA LEU A 783 -31.87 -2.81 20.04
C LEU A 783 -32.32 -3.72 21.21
N GLU A 784 -33.61 -4.06 21.26
CA GLU A 784 -34.28 -4.66 22.44
C GLU A 784 -34.85 -6.07 22.18
N ASP A 785 -34.48 -6.73 21.08
CA ASP A 785 -34.87 -8.13 20.85
C ASP A 785 -34.13 -9.09 21.79
N ARG A 786 -34.62 -10.33 21.93
CA ARG A 786 -33.91 -11.40 22.66
C ARG A 786 -32.51 -11.67 22.11
N TRP A 787 -32.25 -11.38 20.82
CA TRP A 787 -30.92 -11.41 20.19
C TRP A 787 -30.32 -10.00 20.01
N GLY A 788 -30.88 -9.02 20.69
CA GLY A 788 -30.61 -7.60 20.51
C GLY A 788 -29.27 -7.14 21.09
N TRP A 789 -28.88 -5.93 20.70
CA TRP A 789 -27.61 -5.31 21.07
C TRP A 789 -27.44 -5.24 22.59
N LYS A 790 -28.48 -4.83 23.33
CA LYS A 790 -28.42 -4.66 24.79
C LYS A 790 -28.15 -5.99 25.52
N GLU A 791 -28.86 -7.05 25.12
CA GLU A 791 -28.72 -8.38 25.72
C GLU A 791 -27.33 -8.97 25.43
N LYS A 792 -26.84 -8.80 24.19
CA LYS A 792 -25.49 -9.24 23.81
C LYS A 792 -24.39 -8.54 24.62
N VAL A 793 -24.49 -7.23 24.81
CA VAL A 793 -23.53 -6.46 25.59
C VAL A 793 -23.54 -6.88 27.06
N GLU A 794 -24.73 -7.03 27.67
CA GLU A 794 -24.80 -7.41 29.08
C GLU A 794 -24.39 -8.86 29.33
N GLN A 795 -24.75 -9.79 28.44
CA GLN A 795 -24.33 -11.19 28.55
C GLN A 795 -22.80 -11.34 28.57
N VAL A 796 -22.09 -10.60 27.71
CA VAL A 796 -20.62 -10.60 27.70
C VAL A 796 -20.07 -10.08 29.02
N ARG A 797 -20.61 -8.96 29.53
CA ARG A 797 -20.23 -8.39 30.83
C ARG A 797 -20.45 -9.39 31.96
N GLU A 798 -21.61 -10.05 32.00
CA GLU A 798 -21.91 -11.05 33.02
C GLU A 798 -20.88 -12.18 33.02
N VAL A 799 -20.57 -12.74 31.86
CA VAL A 799 -19.58 -13.83 31.76
C VAL A 799 -18.19 -13.36 32.19
N ASN A 800 -17.77 -12.16 31.81
CA ASN A 800 -16.47 -11.65 32.23
C ASN A 800 -16.39 -11.35 33.73
N ARG A 801 -17.47 -10.90 34.38
CA ARG A 801 -17.53 -10.73 35.85
C ARG A 801 -17.38 -12.04 36.63
N LEU A 802 -17.69 -13.17 36.00
CA LEU A 802 -17.43 -14.50 36.57
C LEU A 802 -15.95 -14.91 36.44
N GLY A 803 -15.11 -14.07 35.86
CA GLY A 803 -13.70 -14.36 35.57
C GLY A 803 -13.50 -15.24 34.34
N LYS A 804 -14.53 -15.42 33.50
CA LYS A 804 -14.49 -16.30 32.33
C LYS A 804 -14.14 -15.53 31.06
N LEU A 805 -13.46 -16.21 30.13
CA LEU A 805 -13.02 -15.63 28.88
C LEU A 805 -14.18 -15.48 27.89
N THR A 806 -14.26 -14.35 27.21
CA THR A 806 -15.14 -14.13 26.07
C THR A 806 -14.31 -13.79 24.85
N ASN A 807 -14.66 -14.38 23.70
CA ASN A 807 -14.02 -14.08 22.43
C ASN A 807 -15.10 -13.76 21.39
N LEU A 808 -15.18 -12.50 21.00
CA LEU A 808 -16.28 -11.97 20.21
C LEU A 808 -15.91 -12.00 18.73
N LEU A 809 -16.59 -12.85 17.95
CA LEU A 809 -16.29 -13.04 16.53
C LEU A 809 -17.37 -12.36 15.68
N CYS A 810 -16.96 -11.38 14.87
CA CYS A 810 -17.81 -10.75 13.88
C CYS A 810 -17.35 -11.16 12.47
N VAL A 811 -18.21 -11.90 11.77
CA VAL A 811 -17.89 -12.48 10.45
C VAL A 811 -18.87 -11.94 9.41
N PRO A 812 -18.65 -10.72 8.87
CA PRO A 812 -19.54 -10.13 7.90
C PRO A 812 -19.39 -10.80 6.53
N SER A 813 -20.42 -10.69 5.69
CA SER A 813 -20.32 -11.15 4.30
C SER A 813 -19.37 -10.29 3.45
N GLN A 814 -19.15 -9.03 3.85
CA GLN A 814 -18.23 -8.08 3.22
C GLN A 814 -17.63 -7.17 4.30
N LEU A 815 -16.34 -6.87 4.20
CA LEU A 815 -15.67 -5.97 5.15
C LEU A 815 -16.14 -4.52 4.93
N SER A 816 -16.40 -3.82 6.02
CA SER A 816 -16.77 -2.41 6.03
C SER A 816 -16.17 -1.73 7.24
N GLU A 817 -15.47 -0.61 7.02
CA GLU A 817 -14.89 0.18 8.11
C GLU A 817 -15.96 0.68 9.10
N ASP A 818 -17.13 1.09 8.59
CA ASP A 818 -18.26 1.53 9.39
C ASP A 818 -18.83 0.41 10.29
N GLU A 819 -18.94 -0.80 9.75
CA GLU A 819 -19.41 -1.96 10.53
C GLU A 819 -18.32 -2.44 11.51
N ALA A 820 -17.05 -2.43 11.10
CA ALA A 820 -15.92 -2.72 11.98
C ALA A 820 -15.88 -1.76 13.18
N LEU A 821 -16.04 -0.46 12.95
CA LEU A 821 -16.09 0.55 14.02
C LEU A 821 -17.33 0.38 14.90
N PHE A 822 -18.50 0.06 14.35
CA PHE A 822 -19.70 -0.25 15.14
C PHE A 822 -19.50 -1.46 16.05
N CYS A 823 -18.97 -2.56 15.51
CA CYS A 823 -18.74 -3.80 16.27
C CYS A 823 -17.63 -3.64 17.31
N PHE A 824 -16.57 -2.90 16.99
CA PHE A 824 -15.47 -2.60 17.91
C PHE A 824 -15.89 -1.64 19.02
N ALA A 825 -16.59 -0.55 18.69
CA ALA A 825 -17.15 0.35 19.70
C ALA A 825 -18.12 -0.40 20.63
N SER A 826 -18.91 -1.33 20.10
CA SER A 826 -19.78 -2.19 20.91
C SER A 826 -19.01 -3.20 21.77
N TYR A 827 -17.87 -3.73 21.30
CA TYR A 827 -16.95 -4.52 22.11
C TYR A 827 -16.42 -3.71 23.30
N LEU A 828 -16.02 -2.45 23.07
CA LEU A 828 -15.60 -1.55 24.14
C LEU A 828 -16.75 -1.24 25.13
N MET A 829 -18.00 -1.22 24.66
CA MET A 829 -19.18 -1.12 25.55
C MET A 829 -19.34 -2.35 26.45
N ALA A 830 -18.94 -3.53 25.98
CA ALA A 830 -19.05 -4.81 26.70
C ALA A 830 -17.82 -5.15 27.56
N LEU A 831 -16.69 -4.46 27.38
CA LEU A 831 -15.43 -4.75 28.06
C LEU A 831 -15.57 -4.71 29.59
N ASP A 832 -15.32 -5.81 30.29
CA ASP A 832 -15.30 -5.86 31.76
C ASP A 832 -14.08 -6.69 32.20
N GLY A 833 -12.98 -6.02 32.51
CA GLY A 833 -11.68 -6.68 32.74
C GLY A 833 -10.92 -7.04 31.46
N ASP A 834 -9.95 -7.95 31.59
CA ASP A 834 -8.93 -8.25 30.56
C ASP A 834 -9.16 -9.56 29.79
N ARG A 835 -10.23 -10.30 30.12
CA ARG A 835 -10.55 -11.61 29.52
C ARG A 835 -11.55 -11.53 28.36
N CYS A 836 -11.58 -10.43 27.63
CA CYS A 836 -12.48 -10.21 26.49
C CYS A 836 -11.70 -9.88 25.23
N HIS A 837 -11.77 -10.75 24.22
CA HIS A 837 -11.08 -10.62 22.95
C HIS A 837 -12.06 -10.34 21.81
N PHE A 838 -11.56 -9.74 20.72
CA PHE A 838 -12.35 -9.31 19.58
C PHE A 838 -11.74 -9.77 18.24
N PHE A 839 -12.61 -10.15 17.31
CA PHE A 839 -12.25 -10.48 15.94
C PHE A 839 -13.28 -9.89 14.96
N TYR A 840 -12.80 -9.30 13.87
CA TYR A 840 -13.61 -8.88 12.73
C TYR A 840 -12.93 -9.33 11.44
N GLY A 841 -13.57 -10.21 10.67
CA GLY A 841 -12.97 -10.75 9.45
C GLY A 841 -13.97 -11.45 8.53
N ALA A 842 -13.75 -11.38 7.21
CA ALA A 842 -14.69 -11.91 6.20
C ALA A 842 -14.86 -13.44 6.24
N ASN A 843 -13.89 -14.15 6.84
CA ASN A 843 -13.95 -15.59 7.09
C ASN A 843 -12.96 -15.97 8.22
N HIS A 844 -13.05 -17.21 8.68
CA HIS A 844 -12.14 -17.79 9.69
C HIS A 844 -10.78 -18.25 9.12
N LYS A 845 -10.41 -17.82 7.90
CA LYS A 845 -9.18 -18.23 7.21
C LYS A 845 -8.24 -17.04 7.04
N ILE A 846 -6.94 -17.27 7.09
CA ILE A 846 -5.95 -16.21 6.84
C ILE A 846 -5.84 -15.95 5.33
N ALA A 847 -5.88 -17.00 4.51
CA ALA A 847 -5.89 -16.88 3.06
C ALA A 847 -7.13 -16.12 2.56
N GLY A 848 -6.96 -14.84 2.22
CA GLY A 848 -8.01 -13.94 1.75
C GLY A 848 -8.48 -12.88 2.75
N GLN A 849 -7.92 -12.84 3.97
CA GLN A 849 -7.99 -11.64 4.80
C GLN A 849 -7.05 -10.58 4.20
N LYS A 850 -7.55 -9.74 3.29
CA LYS A 850 -6.88 -8.46 3.00
C LYS A 850 -6.74 -7.75 4.35
N ASP A 851 -5.52 -7.40 4.74
CA ASP A 851 -5.15 -6.89 6.07
C ASP A 851 -6.13 -5.78 6.54
N ALA A 852 -7.17 -6.17 7.27
CA ALA A 852 -8.25 -5.30 7.74
C ALA A 852 -7.95 -4.81 9.15
N TRP A 853 -6.69 -4.41 9.38
CA TRP A 853 -6.31 -3.76 10.62
C TRP A 853 -6.67 -2.28 10.53
N TYR A 854 -7.63 -1.85 11.32
CA TYR A 854 -8.12 -0.48 11.27
C TYR A 854 -7.34 0.40 12.27
N PRO A 855 -6.97 1.64 11.91
CA PRO A 855 -6.23 2.54 12.80
C PRO A 855 -6.88 2.76 14.17
N PHE A 856 -8.22 2.68 14.25
CA PHE A 856 -8.96 2.80 15.51
C PHE A 856 -8.81 1.60 16.47
N TYR A 857 -8.11 0.53 16.09
CA TYR A 857 -7.77 -0.59 16.98
C TYR A 857 -6.58 -0.30 17.90
N ASP A 858 -5.68 0.60 17.50
CA ASP A 858 -4.45 0.90 18.25
C ASP A 858 -4.61 2.05 19.26
N VAL A 859 -5.85 2.33 19.66
CA VAL A 859 -6.18 3.40 20.61
C VAL A 859 -6.01 2.94 22.06
N ASP A 860 -5.28 3.72 22.86
CA ASP A 860 -5.16 3.55 24.32
C ASP A 860 -6.18 4.46 25.03
N LEU A 861 -7.36 3.91 25.30
CA LEU A 861 -8.38 4.56 26.12
C LEU A 861 -8.15 4.32 27.62
N GLY A 862 -7.27 3.39 27.99
CA GLY A 862 -7.10 2.92 29.37
C GLY A 862 -8.29 2.09 29.88
N GLU A 863 -8.44 2.02 31.21
CA GLU A 863 -9.51 1.27 31.88
C GLU A 863 -10.88 1.96 31.75
N PRO A 864 -11.99 1.20 31.67
CA PRO A 864 -13.33 1.77 31.67
C PRO A 864 -13.64 2.43 33.02
N ALA A 865 -14.15 3.66 32.98
CA ALA A 865 -14.42 4.49 34.17
C ALA A 865 -15.86 4.37 34.71
N GLY A 866 -16.69 3.46 34.15
CA GLY A 866 -18.08 3.27 34.56
C GLY A 866 -18.90 2.36 33.64
N GLU A 867 -20.21 2.28 33.93
CA GLU A 867 -21.18 1.51 33.15
C GLU A 867 -21.52 2.15 31.80
N CYS A 868 -22.01 1.33 30.86
CA CYS A 868 -22.61 1.81 29.61
C CYS A 868 -23.95 2.51 29.92
N ALA A 869 -24.02 3.83 29.69
CA ALA A 869 -25.19 4.64 30.02
C ALA A 869 -25.89 5.15 28.74
N PRO A 870 -27.24 5.12 28.68
CA PRO A 870 -27.97 5.76 27.59
C PRO A 870 -27.80 7.29 27.67
N ARG A 871 -27.58 7.92 26.52
CA ARG A 871 -27.43 9.38 26.40
C ARG A 871 -27.94 9.87 25.05
N GLU A 872 -28.94 10.75 25.09
CA GLU A 872 -29.47 11.46 23.90
C GLU A 872 -29.80 10.52 22.72
N GLY A 873 -30.35 9.34 23.02
CA GLY A 873 -30.74 8.32 22.04
C GLY A 873 -29.63 7.35 21.63
N GLY A 874 -28.37 7.64 21.95
CA GLY A 874 -27.24 6.71 21.84
C GLY A 874 -26.83 6.10 23.19
N PHE A 875 -25.73 5.34 23.17
CA PHE A 875 -25.10 4.76 24.35
C PHE A 875 -23.68 5.29 24.49
N TRP A 876 -23.27 5.56 25.73
CA TRP A 876 -22.00 6.19 26.06
C TRP A 876 -21.26 5.38 27.13
N ARG A 877 -19.94 5.27 26.98
CA ARG A 877 -19.06 4.75 28.04
C ARG A 877 -17.77 5.55 28.12
N LEU A 878 -17.38 5.88 29.35
CA LEU A 878 -16.15 6.61 29.64
C LEU A 878 -14.99 5.64 29.91
N PHE A 879 -13.81 6.07 29.52
CA PHE A 879 -12.53 5.42 29.77
C PHE A 879 -11.56 6.44 30.35
N ALA A 880 -10.48 5.98 30.99
CA ALA A 880 -9.49 6.84 31.63
C ALA A 880 -8.89 7.92 30.71
N LYS A 881 -8.79 7.65 29.39
CA LYS A 881 -8.18 8.51 28.37
C LYS A 881 -9.12 8.89 27.23
N GLY A 882 -10.42 8.63 27.36
CA GLY A 882 -11.36 8.89 26.27
C GLY A 882 -12.77 8.38 26.52
N ALA A 883 -13.53 8.24 25.44
CA ALA A 883 -14.90 7.77 25.49
C ALA A 883 -15.30 7.02 24.22
N VAL A 884 -16.34 6.19 24.34
CA VAL A 884 -16.92 5.44 23.23
C VAL A 884 -18.42 5.75 23.16
N VAL A 885 -18.92 5.89 21.94
CA VAL A 885 -20.33 6.19 21.64
C VAL A 885 -20.85 5.20 20.62
N VAL A 886 -22.04 4.64 20.85
CA VAL A 886 -22.67 3.69 19.92
C VAL A 886 -24.12 4.10 19.67
N ASN A 887 -24.53 4.06 18.40
CA ASN A 887 -25.93 4.10 17.98
C ASN A 887 -26.38 2.71 17.48
N PRO A 888 -27.01 1.88 18.32
CA PRO A 888 -27.53 0.59 17.93
C PRO A 888 -28.96 0.65 17.38
N THR A 889 -29.57 1.84 17.26
CA THR A 889 -30.96 2.01 16.82
C THR A 889 -31.12 2.02 15.30
N GLN A 890 -32.37 2.10 14.83
CA GLN A 890 -32.71 2.26 13.40
C GLN A 890 -32.85 3.74 12.97
N ALA A 891 -32.65 4.69 13.89
CA ALA A 891 -32.74 6.12 13.63
C ALA A 891 -31.39 6.80 13.87
N ALA A 892 -31.14 7.92 13.18
CA ALA A 892 -29.96 8.73 13.47
C ALA A 892 -30.10 9.37 14.86
N VAL A 893 -28.99 9.43 15.61
CA VAL A 893 -28.95 10.01 16.96
C VAL A 893 -27.92 11.12 17.00
N ARG A 894 -28.24 12.21 17.70
CA ARG A 894 -27.30 13.31 17.93
C ARG A 894 -26.97 13.35 19.41
N VAL A 895 -25.68 13.19 19.73
CA VAL A 895 -25.19 13.11 21.10
C VAL A 895 -24.21 14.25 21.35
N SER A 896 -24.43 14.97 22.45
CA SER A 896 -23.55 16.04 22.92
C SER A 896 -22.27 15.47 23.52
N VAL A 897 -21.11 16.00 23.12
CA VAL A 897 -19.80 15.52 23.57
C VAL A 897 -19.27 16.45 24.67
N PRO A 898 -18.86 15.93 25.84
CA PRO A 898 -18.30 16.75 26.91
C PRO A 898 -17.03 17.50 26.45
N PRO A 899 -16.80 18.74 26.92
CA PRO A 899 -15.57 19.49 26.64
C PRO A 899 -14.31 18.68 26.97
N GLY A 900 -13.26 18.88 26.18
CA GLY A 900 -11.98 18.17 26.35
C GLY A 900 -11.87 16.84 25.62
N HIS A 901 -12.89 16.43 24.85
CA HIS A 901 -12.78 15.28 23.94
C HIS A 901 -12.44 15.71 22.51
N VAL A 902 -11.61 14.90 21.85
CA VAL A 902 -11.19 15.09 20.46
C VAL A 902 -11.45 13.83 19.63
N SER A 903 -11.59 14.02 18.32
CA SER A 903 -11.66 12.92 17.35
C SER A 903 -10.32 12.16 17.31
N LEU A 904 -10.28 11.01 16.62
CA LEU A 904 -9.03 10.28 16.37
C LEU A 904 -8.00 11.10 15.56
N LEU A 905 -8.43 12.18 14.90
CA LEU A 905 -7.56 13.12 14.18
C LEU A 905 -7.13 14.32 15.04
N GLY A 906 -7.52 14.37 16.32
CA GLY A 906 -7.17 15.45 17.25
C GLY A 906 -8.08 16.68 17.16
N GLU A 907 -9.19 16.61 16.44
CA GLU A 907 -10.13 17.73 16.28
C GLU A 907 -11.07 17.82 17.47
N SER A 908 -11.34 19.03 17.98
CA SER A 908 -12.31 19.21 19.06
C SER A 908 -13.72 18.85 18.61
N VAL A 909 -14.39 17.96 19.35
CA VAL A 909 -15.75 17.51 19.05
C VAL A 909 -16.71 18.01 20.14
N GLN A 910 -17.71 18.81 19.75
CA GLN A 910 -18.74 19.31 20.67
C GLN A 910 -20.05 18.53 20.60
N ALA A 911 -20.32 17.87 19.46
CA ALA A 911 -21.46 16.97 19.28
C ALA A 911 -21.17 15.99 18.14
N LEU A 912 -21.78 14.80 18.19
CA LEU A 912 -21.73 13.79 17.15
C LEU A 912 -23.13 13.51 16.62
N THR A 913 -23.25 13.34 15.30
CA THR A 913 -24.46 12.75 14.69
C THR A 913 -24.10 11.38 14.15
N LEU A 914 -24.61 10.34 14.81
CA LEU A 914 -24.38 8.95 14.44
C LEU A 914 -25.57 8.43 13.64
N GLN A 915 -25.31 8.00 12.41
CA GLN A 915 -26.29 7.26 11.60
C GLN A 915 -26.69 5.94 12.28
N PRO A 916 -27.81 5.32 11.90
CA PRO A 916 -28.18 3.99 12.40
C PRO A 916 -27.01 3.00 12.29
N LYS A 917 -26.79 2.19 13.33
CA LYS A 917 -25.72 1.17 13.38
C LYS A 917 -24.32 1.76 13.14
N ARG A 918 -23.95 2.78 13.92
CA ARG A 918 -22.61 3.41 13.89
C ARG A 918 -22.02 3.54 15.28
N GLY A 919 -20.69 3.49 15.34
CA GLY A 919 -19.89 3.73 16.55
C GLY A 919 -18.94 4.91 16.35
N ALA A 920 -18.45 5.46 17.46
CA ALA A 920 -17.39 6.45 17.48
C ALA A 920 -16.48 6.25 18.70
N VAL A 921 -15.18 6.52 18.52
CA VAL A 921 -14.17 6.55 19.58
C VAL A 921 -13.61 7.96 19.68
N LEU A 922 -13.51 8.47 20.90
CA LEU A 922 -13.03 9.81 21.23
C LEU A 922 -11.88 9.73 22.23
N LEU A 923 -10.88 10.58 22.06
CA LEU A 923 -9.75 10.72 22.98
C LEU A 923 -9.96 11.93 23.90
N LEU A 924 -9.35 11.92 25.08
CA LEU A 924 -9.18 13.15 25.86
C LEU A 924 -8.04 13.98 25.27
N ALA A 925 -8.26 15.29 25.09
CA ALA A 925 -7.22 16.22 24.68
C ALA A 925 -6.06 16.17 25.70
N ALA A 926 -4.83 16.04 25.21
CA ALA A 926 -3.65 16.15 26.06
C ALA A 926 -3.66 17.53 26.74
N ALA A 927 -3.47 17.54 28.07
CA ALA A 927 -3.46 18.75 28.87
C ALA A 927 -2.26 19.65 28.55
#